data_AF-A0A7X8X4K3-F1
#
_entry.id   AF-A0A7X8X4K3-F1
#
_cell.length_a   1.000
_cell.length_b   1.000
_cell.length_c   1.000
_cell.angle_alpha   90.00
_cell.angle_beta   90.00
_cell.angle_gamma   90.00
#
_symmetry.space_group_name_H-M   'P 1'
#
loop_
_entity.id
_entity.type
_entity.pdbx_description
1 polymer ?
#
loop_
_entity_poly.entity_id
_entity_poly.type
_entity_poly.pdbx_seq_one_letter_code
_entity_poly.pdbx_strand_id
1 'polypeptide(L)'
;MAIGFSGGTGTKDDPYLISTGEELAYLSQQVNNGTSYTGQYFKLTQDILLNRLNADGTFVSQPDQRNEFTSIGSMNEPFNGNFNGNGYEIIGLYINKNWVDYQGLFGYAGTGSVIQDLKVSGSIAGRDMTGSIAGYTNGLITGCSSDCAITIKWAQYHGGIAGYAEANSVISNCTVCGTVEGKEYVGGAVGYTEGKIIDCTGDNVVSGYQRVGGMAGYAAGIRSEISNCTFFGTILGTGSYYLGGIAGQIDGIIADCTISATLTSSNGYVGGVAGYASGVDSRIVDCIVSGTVTAGGNGYAGGVAGQTDGEITGCTVNVEVSAPNSYIGGVAGYSKGADSIISDCTVSGTVTGTAGEGYVGGVAGQTDGTITKCTCDCTVSGVHHYVGGVVGYAGTGSEVSNSSSAGDVSGNSEVGGIAGYTNGIIKICINTGDVTGGNGYTGGVAGQAGDNSIVSNSYNSGAIDGGNGKGGIGGIVGYVGQSTIVHHNLNNGTVEGNKMVGCIIGNSIDQDNVWNNYYYDYENAPEGTNNGDIEDNDGAIPIGDLTWEEVQDLLNGNNNPDGDDIWNQDLDDNGVPKPGLGAAFKIINSVIKAGRYYTVASLGTDTSEATITSESVFTVYFKMCFNTGCEPEEQILRIKNNNEEGVELPVGTSIIMLAEVSAEGSYSYYYINLTTPTDTITLDEFIKMGSTTEHYNSAPAAEDDEKEYLFIFDFSNVASENQISPDSYKIELLTPNESYSGTPPIFTITGKNTYTLTVHGGTDTCTVSLGQVAVAGYDEKTAGKVWAGSFYLEKDGVKKPIPPGTRINGKTIASTWSEHFIALTLGDNTISFDLSNCPIPLESGEYTLGITAYACSDLSLPRAGFAPVRGSALIQITEPMKFAIRVQSETRVFDYSEPISVPYAIEVCGTGNVEAVLQRKYGMVYVTVSE
;
A
#
# COMPACT_ATOMS: atom_id res chain seq x y z
N MET A 1 -9.55 -48.84 18.25
CA MET A 1 -8.88 -48.47 17.00
C MET A 1 -9.91 -48.47 15.89
N ALA A 2 -10.03 -47.37 15.16
CA ALA A 2 -10.80 -47.33 13.92
C ALA A 2 -10.06 -48.08 12.81
N ILE A 3 -10.80 -48.54 11.79
CA ILE A 3 -10.24 -49.21 10.59
C ILE A 3 -10.51 -48.39 9.32
N GLY A 4 -10.98 -47.15 9.47
CA GLY A 4 -11.41 -46.26 8.41
C GLY A 4 -12.03 -44.97 8.97
N PHE A 5 -12.37 -44.05 8.07
CA PHE A 5 -13.00 -42.76 8.38
C PHE A 5 -14.53 -42.86 8.42
N SER A 6 -15.21 -41.89 9.03
CA SER A 6 -16.67 -41.84 9.14
C SER A 6 -17.39 -41.73 7.79
N GLY A 7 -16.69 -41.27 6.75
CA GLY A 7 -17.22 -41.09 5.40
C GLY A 7 -16.24 -40.37 4.49
N GLY A 8 -16.67 -40.09 3.26
CA GLY A 8 -15.90 -39.37 2.25
C GLY A 8 -14.96 -40.25 1.42
N THR A 9 -14.63 -39.75 0.23
CA THR A 9 -13.69 -40.38 -0.72
C THR A 9 -12.33 -39.71 -0.77
N GLY A 10 -12.13 -38.62 -0.01
CA GLY A 10 -10.88 -37.88 0.07
C GLY A 10 -10.70 -36.85 -1.04
N THR A 11 -11.75 -36.56 -1.82
CA THR A 11 -11.74 -35.51 -2.84
C THR A 11 -12.12 -34.16 -2.22
N LYS A 12 -11.89 -33.04 -2.93
CA LYS A 12 -12.24 -31.70 -2.43
C LYS A 12 -13.73 -31.55 -2.11
N ASP A 13 -14.59 -32.12 -2.95
CA ASP A 13 -16.06 -32.04 -2.80
C ASP A 13 -16.61 -33.11 -1.84
N ASP A 14 -15.81 -34.15 -1.54
CA ASP A 14 -16.19 -35.27 -0.67
C ASP A 14 -14.99 -35.70 0.20
N PRO A 15 -14.59 -34.86 1.19
CA PRO A 15 -13.40 -35.08 2.02
C PRO A 15 -13.61 -36.22 3.00
N TYR A 16 -12.53 -36.88 3.41
CA TYR A 16 -12.58 -37.86 4.49
C TYR A 16 -13.06 -37.22 5.80
N LEU A 17 -14.08 -37.79 6.41
CA LEU A 17 -14.72 -37.26 7.61
C LEU A 17 -14.14 -37.88 8.88
N ILE A 18 -13.72 -37.05 9.82
CA ILE A 18 -13.20 -37.47 11.13
C ILE A 18 -14.15 -36.96 12.22
N SER A 19 -14.70 -37.88 12.99
CA SER A 19 -15.69 -37.61 14.05
C SER A 19 -15.23 -38.07 15.43
N THR A 20 -14.15 -38.85 15.54
CA THR A 20 -13.68 -39.44 16.81
C THR A 20 -12.15 -39.42 16.94
N GLY A 21 -11.65 -39.55 18.18
CA GLY A 21 -10.22 -39.64 18.45
C GLY A 21 -9.57 -40.88 17.82
N GLU A 22 -10.31 -41.99 17.73
CA GLU A 22 -9.82 -43.22 17.08
C GLU A 22 -9.62 -43.07 15.57
N GLU A 23 -10.45 -42.27 14.89
CA GLU A 23 -10.31 -41.98 13.45
C GLU A 23 -9.15 -41.01 13.19
N LEU A 24 -8.95 -40.03 14.07
CA LEU A 24 -7.76 -39.16 14.04
C LEU A 24 -6.48 -39.97 14.25
N ALA A 25 -6.47 -40.92 15.18
CA ALA A 25 -5.36 -41.84 15.39
C ALA A 25 -5.16 -42.78 14.18
N TYR A 26 -6.23 -43.17 13.48
CA TYR A 26 -6.14 -43.93 12.23
C TYR A 26 -5.43 -43.12 11.13
N LEU A 27 -5.74 -41.83 10.98
CA LEU A 27 -4.99 -40.94 10.07
C LEU A 27 -3.50 -40.93 10.41
N SER A 28 -3.15 -40.71 11.68
CA SER A 28 -1.75 -40.76 12.16
C SER A 28 -1.07 -42.07 11.77
N GLN A 29 -1.73 -43.21 11.97
CA GLN A 29 -1.19 -44.52 11.60
C GLN A 29 -0.96 -44.67 10.09
N GLN A 30 -1.89 -44.22 9.25
CA GLN A 30 -1.77 -44.36 7.80
C GLN A 30 -0.64 -43.49 7.24
N VAL A 31 -0.50 -42.25 7.73
CA VAL A 31 0.60 -41.36 7.33
C VAL A 31 1.93 -41.96 7.74
N ASN A 32 2.06 -42.39 9.00
CA ASN A 32 3.30 -42.99 9.51
C ASN A 32 3.64 -44.36 8.89
N ASN A 33 2.72 -44.96 8.12
CA ASN A 33 2.96 -46.18 7.31
C ASN A 33 3.23 -45.87 5.82
N GLY A 34 3.39 -44.59 5.45
CA GLY A 34 3.82 -44.16 4.12
C GLY A 34 2.73 -43.62 3.20
N THR A 35 1.54 -43.33 3.72
CA THR A 35 0.47 -42.69 2.94
C THR A 35 0.52 -41.17 3.08
N SER A 36 1.13 -40.45 2.12
CA SER A 36 1.31 -38.99 2.21
C SER A 36 0.01 -38.18 2.12
N TYR A 37 -1.04 -38.75 1.52
CA TYR A 37 -2.31 -38.08 1.21
C TYR A 37 -2.19 -36.84 0.30
N THR A 38 -1.15 -36.76 -0.53
CA THR A 38 -1.01 -35.67 -1.51
C THR A 38 -2.28 -35.53 -2.38
N GLY A 39 -2.83 -34.31 -2.41
CA GLY A 39 -4.04 -33.99 -3.19
C GLY A 39 -5.36 -34.50 -2.59
N GLN A 40 -5.34 -35.08 -1.39
CA GLN A 40 -6.52 -35.56 -0.69
C GLN A 40 -6.95 -34.60 0.44
N TYR A 41 -8.22 -34.70 0.84
CA TYR A 41 -8.88 -33.75 1.75
C TYR A 41 -9.52 -34.45 2.95
N PHE A 42 -9.37 -33.85 4.12
CA PHE A 42 -9.92 -34.26 5.40
C PHE A 42 -10.75 -33.14 6.02
N LYS A 43 -11.82 -33.50 6.74
CA LYS A 43 -12.68 -32.56 7.43
C LYS A 43 -13.14 -33.10 8.79
N LEU A 44 -12.99 -32.29 9.84
CA LEU A 44 -13.61 -32.60 11.14
C LEU A 44 -15.12 -32.35 11.10
N THR A 45 -15.88 -33.22 11.76
CA THR A 45 -17.35 -33.11 11.83
C THR A 45 -17.86 -32.59 13.17
N GLN A 46 -17.02 -32.62 14.21
CA GLN A 46 -17.28 -32.17 15.57
C GLN A 46 -15.97 -32.01 16.35
N ASP A 47 -16.04 -31.48 17.56
CA ASP A 47 -14.91 -31.47 18.49
C ASP A 47 -14.44 -32.90 18.83
N ILE A 48 -13.13 -33.09 18.90
CA ILE A 48 -12.48 -34.38 19.16
C ILE A 48 -11.85 -34.37 20.54
N LEU A 49 -12.48 -35.06 21.49
CA LEU A 49 -11.97 -35.20 22.86
C LEU A 49 -10.94 -36.34 22.94
N LEU A 50 -9.66 -36.01 23.17
CA LEU A 50 -8.59 -36.99 23.41
C LEU A 50 -8.36 -37.22 24.92
N ASN A 51 -8.32 -36.13 25.69
CA ASN A 51 -8.22 -36.14 27.14
C ASN A 51 -9.04 -34.98 27.73
N ARG A 52 -9.52 -35.10 28.97
CA ARG A 52 -10.30 -34.05 29.63
C ARG A 52 -9.40 -32.98 30.25
N LEU A 53 -9.73 -31.71 30.03
CA LEU A 53 -9.08 -30.55 30.62
C LEU A 53 -10.00 -29.87 31.65
N ASN A 54 -9.38 -29.20 32.62
CA ASN A 54 -9.99 -28.25 33.53
C ASN A 54 -10.20 -26.90 32.82
N ALA A 55 -10.94 -25.99 33.45
CA ALA A 55 -11.17 -24.65 32.92
C ALA A 55 -9.88 -23.80 32.79
N ASP A 56 -8.81 -24.17 33.49
CA ASP A 56 -7.50 -23.53 33.43
C ASP A 56 -6.53 -24.19 32.42
N GLY A 57 -7.03 -25.09 31.56
CA GLY A 57 -6.23 -25.80 30.55
C GLY A 57 -5.43 -26.99 31.09
N THR A 58 -5.43 -27.26 32.40
CA THR A 58 -4.71 -28.41 32.98
C THR A 58 -5.48 -29.73 32.82
N PHE A 59 -4.79 -30.87 32.77
CA PHE A 59 -5.47 -32.18 32.64
C PHE A 59 -6.20 -32.59 33.92
N VAL A 60 -7.41 -33.14 33.78
CA VAL A 60 -8.18 -33.76 34.88
C VAL A 60 -7.49 -35.04 35.38
N SER A 61 -6.87 -35.80 34.48
CA SER A 61 -6.22 -37.08 34.79
C SER A 61 -4.74 -36.94 35.14
N GLN A 62 -4.26 -37.86 35.98
CA GLN A 62 -2.84 -37.99 36.30
C GLN A 62 -2.02 -38.38 35.05
N PRO A 63 -0.73 -38.03 34.96
CA PRO A 63 0.09 -38.24 33.76
C PRO A 63 0.10 -39.68 33.21
N ASP A 64 0.06 -40.68 34.09
CA ASP A 64 0.07 -42.11 33.77
C ASP A 64 -1.28 -42.63 33.23
N GLN A 65 -2.33 -41.80 33.31
CA GLN A 65 -3.70 -42.12 32.89
C GLN A 65 -4.12 -41.36 31.63
N ARG A 66 -3.22 -40.55 31.05
CA ARG A 66 -3.50 -39.78 29.84
C ARG A 66 -3.30 -40.64 28.60
N ASN A 67 -4.17 -40.46 27.61
CA ASN A 67 -3.98 -41.01 26.28
C ASN A 67 -2.90 -40.20 25.57
N GLU A 68 -1.70 -40.78 25.44
CA GLU A 68 -0.61 -40.18 24.68
C GLU A 68 -0.90 -40.29 23.17
N PHE A 69 -0.78 -39.17 22.47
CA PHE A 69 -1.01 -39.09 21.02
C PHE A 69 0.29 -39.34 20.24
N THR A 70 0.19 -40.03 19.11
CA THR A 70 1.28 -40.17 18.14
C THR A 70 1.07 -39.16 17.03
N SER A 71 2.02 -38.24 16.84
CA SER A 71 1.97 -37.18 15.83
C SER A 71 1.66 -37.72 14.42
N ILE A 72 0.88 -36.96 13.65
CA ILE A 72 0.57 -37.27 12.26
C ILE A 72 1.77 -36.91 11.40
N GLY A 73 2.40 -37.93 10.81
CA GLY A 73 3.57 -37.79 9.95
C GLY A 73 4.90 -37.65 10.70
N SER A 74 5.96 -38.00 9.99
CA SER A 74 7.34 -37.96 10.45
C SER A 74 8.26 -37.44 9.33
N MET A 75 9.52 -37.14 9.64
CA MET A 75 10.50 -36.68 8.64
C MET A 75 10.61 -37.60 7.42
N ASN A 76 10.43 -38.92 7.60
CA ASN A 76 10.49 -39.89 6.49
C ASN A 76 9.13 -40.08 5.79
N GLU A 77 8.03 -39.83 6.50
CA GLU A 77 6.67 -40.08 6.03
C GLU A 77 5.80 -38.86 6.32
N PRO A 78 5.94 -37.77 5.53
CA PRO A 78 5.28 -36.51 5.80
C PRO A 78 3.79 -36.54 5.44
N PHE A 79 3.00 -35.74 6.15
CA PHE A 79 1.64 -35.42 5.74
C PHE A 79 1.66 -34.32 4.67
N ASN A 80 1.13 -34.61 3.48
CA ASN A 80 1.07 -33.69 2.33
C ASN A 80 -0.39 -33.46 1.87
N GLY A 81 -1.37 -33.74 2.73
CA GLY A 81 -2.78 -33.59 2.44
C GLY A 81 -3.36 -32.23 2.85
N ASN A 82 -4.68 -32.10 2.72
CA ASN A 82 -5.45 -30.93 3.13
C ASN A 82 -6.31 -31.29 4.34
N PHE A 83 -6.11 -30.66 5.49
CA PHE A 83 -6.83 -30.92 6.72
C PHE A 83 -7.63 -29.68 7.14
N ASN A 84 -8.96 -29.77 7.08
CA ASN A 84 -9.86 -28.71 7.49
C ASN A 84 -10.51 -29.05 8.84
N GLY A 85 -10.18 -28.29 9.88
CA GLY A 85 -10.76 -28.43 11.22
C GLY A 85 -12.21 -27.96 11.31
N ASN A 86 -12.70 -27.22 10.32
CA ASN A 86 -14.08 -26.73 10.21
C ASN A 86 -14.54 -25.93 11.46
N GLY A 87 -13.59 -25.25 12.11
CA GLY A 87 -13.78 -24.48 13.34
C GLY A 87 -13.84 -25.31 14.63
N TYR A 88 -13.72 -26.64 14.53
CA TYR A 88 -13.76 -27.57 15.66
C TYR A 88 -12.41 -27.70 16.36
N GLU A 89 -12.47 -28.19 17.60
CA GLU A 89 -11.31 -28.33 18.48
C GLU A 89 -10.88 -29.79 18.66
N ILE A 90 -9.56 -30.01 18.68
CA ILE A 90 -8.95 -31.23 19.22
C ILE A 90 -8.55 -30.94 20.67
N ILE A 91 -9.31 -31.52 21.60
CA ILE A 91 -9.28 -31.19 23.02
C ILE A 91 -8.39 -32.16 23.78
N GLY A 92 -7.43 -31.61 24.55
CA GLY A 92 -6.57 -32.38 25.44
C GLY A 92 -5.52 -33.22 24.70
N LEU A 93 -4.89 -32.65 23.67
CA LEU A 93 -3.71 -33.23 23.04
C LEU A 93 -2.61 -33.42 24.08
N TYR A 94 -2.11 -34.65 24.24
CA TYR A 94 -1.03 -34.96 25.18
C TYR A 94 0.09 -35.72 24.48
N ILE A 95 1.28 -35.12 24.45
CA ILE A 95 2.50 -35.71 23.89
C ILE A 95 3.61 -35.57 24.94
N ASN A 96 4.27 -36.67 25.30
CA ASN A 96 5.37 -36.67 26.28
C ASN A 96 6.58 -37.45 25.74
N LYS A 97 7.24 -36.83 24.76
CA LYS A 97 8.36 -37.37 23.97
C LYS A 97 9.59 -36.47 24.08
N ASN A 98 10.06 -36.20 25.30
CA ASN A 98 11.14 -35.25 25.64
C ASN A 98 12.50 -35.47 24.92
N TRP A 99 12.65 -36.55 24.16
CA TRP A 99 13.88 -36.92 23.46
C TRP A 99 13.66 -37.11 21.94
N VAL A 100 12.47 -36.79 21.44
CA VAL A 100 12.07 -36.99 20.05
C VAL A 100 11.72 -35.64 19.45
N ASP A 101 12.25 -35.39 18.25
CA ASP A 101 12.00 -34.16 17.49
C ASP A 101 10.68 -34.24 16.72
N TYR A 102 10.25 -33.14 16.12
CA TYR A 102 9.08 -33.08 15.23
C TYR A 102 7.79 -33.46 15.96
N GLN A 103 7.46 -32.73 17.03
CA GLN A 103 6.30 -33.03 17.87
C GLN A 103 5.21 -31.97 17.70
N GLY A 104 3.97 -32.44 17.62
CA GLY A 104 2.76 -31.65 17.42
C GLY A 104 1.61 -32.56 17.02
N LEU A 105 0.42 -32.00 16.77
CA LEU A 105 -0.66 -32.79 16.15
C LEU A 105 -0.17 -33.40 14.84
N PHE A 106 0.47 -32.59 14.00
CA PHE A 106 1.27 -33.03 12.87
C PHE A 106 2.74 -32.99 13.27
N GLY A 107 3.43 -34.12 13.21
CA GLY A 107 4.87 -34.13 13.47
C GLY A 107 5.60 -33.44 12.32
N TYR A 108 5.19 -33.78 11.10
CA TYR A 108 5.79 -33.26 9.88
C TYR A 108 4.72 -33.02 8.80
N ALA A 109 4.42 -31.74 8.55
CA ALA A 109 3.57 -31.29 7.45
C ALA A 109 4.45 -30.88 6.26
N GLY A 110 4.51 -31.72 5.23
CA GLY A 110 5.45 -31.52 4.12
C GLY A 110 4.96 -30.55 3.06
N THR A 111 5.65 -30.54 1.92
CA THR A 111 5.40 -29.58 0.83
C THR A 111 3.97 -29.67 0.30
N GLY A 112 3.30 -28.52 0.24
CA GLY A 112 1.94 -28.41 -0.29
C GLY A 112 0.85 -28.91 0.67
N SER A 113 1.20 -29.25 1.90
CA SER A 113 0.22 -29.49 2.95
C SER A 113 -0.59 -28.23 3.24
N VAL A 114 -1.86 -28.42 3.59
CA VAL A 114 -2.77 -27.36 4.04
C VAL A 114 -3.42 -27.80 5.34
N ILE A 115 -3.27 -27.03 6.40
CA ILE A 115 -3.96 -27.24 7.68
C ILE A 115 -4.73 -25.96 7.99
N GLN A 116 -6.05 -26.05 8.11
CA GLN A 116 -6.87 -24.86 8.26
C GLN A 116 -8.03 -25.01 9.23
N ASP A 117 -8.50 -23.88 9.77
CA ASP A 117 -9.72 -23.76 10.58
C ASP A 117 -9.77 -24.73 11.77
N LEU A 118 -8.64 -24.92 12.46
CA LEU A 118 -8.47 -25.93 13.50
C LEU A 118 -8.09 -25.32 14.85
N LYS A 119 -8.73 -25.76 15.93
CA LYS A 119 -8.33 -25.41 17.31
C LYS A 119 -7.68 -26.61 18.00
N VAL A 120 -6.63 -26.37 18.79
CA VAL A 120 -5.94 -27.42 19.55
C VAL A 120 -5.62 -26.94 20.97
N SER A 121 -6.02 -27.72 21.98
CA SER A 121 -5.68 -27.48 23.39
C SER A 121 -4.99 -28.69 24.02
N GLY A 122 -4.06 -28.46 24.95
CA GLY A 122 -3.35 -29.55 25.62
C GLY A 122 -1.93 -29.23 26.10
N SER A 123 -1.08 -30.26 26.17
CA SER A 123 0.33 -30.12 26.58
C SER A 123 1.23 -31.04 25.76
N ILE A 124 2.36 -30.47 25.32
CA ILE A 124 3.31 -31.11 24.43
C ILE A 124 4.70 -30.95 25.00
N ALA A 125 5.38 -32.06 25.18
CA ALA A 125 6.78 -32.11 25.56
C ALA A 125 7.56 -32.89 24.49
N GLY A 126 8.10 -32.16 23.50
CA GLY A 126 9.02 -32.66 22.49
C GLY A 126 10.45 -32.19 22.76
N ARG A 127 11.43 -32.77 22.05
CA ARG A 127 12.81 -32.25 22.04
C ARG A 127 12.90 -31.06 21.10
N ASP A 128 13.30 -31.23 19.84
CA ASP A 128 13.42 -30.10 18.92
C ASP A 128 12.26 -30.04 17.92
N MET A 129 11.95 -28.85 17.39
CA MET A 129 10.88 -28.62 16.41
C MET A 129 9.52 -29.06 16.96
N THR A 130 9.08 -28.35 17.99
CA THR A 130 7.85 -28.63 18.71
C THR A 130 6.84 -27.49 18.50
N GLY A 131 5.64 -27.83 18.06
CA GLY A 131 4.51 -26.91 18.04
C GLY A 131 3.17 -27.62 18.18
N SER A 132 2.10 -26.88 18.51
CA SER A 132 0.80 -27.52 18.74
C SER A 132 0.18 -28.12 17.49
N ILE A 133 0.23 -27.37 16.39
CA ILE A 133 -0.32 -27.77 15.11
C ILE A 133 0.73 -28.60 14.39
N ALA A 134 1.95 -28.09 14.24
CA ALA A 134 3.02 -28.75 13.52
C ALA A 134 4.35 -28.74 14.27
N GLY A 135 5.09 -29.85 14.27
CA GLY A 135 6.52 -29.81 14.61
C GLY A 135 7.31 -29.08 13.52
N TYR A 136 7.10 -29.51 12.28
CA TYR A 136 7.67 -28.92 11.06
C TYR A 136 6.57 -28.66 10.01
N THR A 137 6.68 -27.54 9.30
CA THR A 137 5.84 -27.23 8.14
C THR A 137 6.65 -26.71 6.93
N ASN A 138 6.20 -27.08 5.73
CA ASN A 138 6.59 -26.50 4.44
C ASN A 138 5.33 -26.26 3.57
N GLY A 139 4.26 -25.79 4.21
CA GLY A 139 2.93 -25.63 3.62
C GLY A 139 2.12 -24.50 4.28
N LEU A 140 0.81 -24.50 4.07
CA LEU A 140 -0.11 -23.48 4.60
C LEU A 140 -0.71 -23.93 5.93
N ILE A 141 -0.57 -23.10 6.97
CA ILE A 141 -1.35 -23.21 8.21
C ILE A 141 -2.18 -21.94 8.35
N THR A 142 -3.51 -22.02 8.34
CA THR A 142 -4.35 -20.81 8.33
C THR A 142 -5.64 -20.92 9.13
N GLY A 143 -6.07 -19.85 9.81
CA GLY A 143 -7.31 -19.88 10.61
C GLY A 143 -7.24 -20.81 11.82
N CYS A 144 -6.03 -21.13 12.29
CA CYS A 144 -5.82 -22.10 13.38
C CYS A 144 -5.63 -21.41 14.74
N SER A 145 -6.02 -22.09 15.81
CA SER A 145 -5.80 -21.60 17.18
C SER A 145 -5.13 -22.66 18.06
N SER A 146 -4.18 -22.22 18.87
CA SER A 146 -3.46 -23.05 19.83
C SER A 146 -3.66 -22.51 21.24
N ASP A 147 -4.10 -23.37 22.16
CA ASP A 147 -4.06 -23.14 23.61
C ASP A 147 -3.34 -24.31 24.29
N CYS A 148 -2.05 -24.46 23.96
CA CYS A 148 -1.22 -25.57 24.40
C CYS A 148 -0.06 -25.09 25.27
N ALA A 149 0.33 -25.93 26.25
CA ALA A 149 1.55 -25.76 27.02
C ALA A 149 2.71 -26.57 26.42
N ILE A 150 3.73 -25.87 25.91
CA ILE A 150 5.01 -26.43 25.45
C ILE A 150 6.08 -26.17 26.52
N THR A 151 6.56 -27.22 27.18
CA THR A 151 7.19 -27.07 28.53
C THR A 151 8.66 -27.52 28.64
N ILE A 152 9.35 -27.79 27.53
CA ILE A 152 10.75 -28.29 27.58
C ILE A 152 11.74 -27.13 27.46
N LYS A 153 12.25 -26.66 28.60
CA LYS A 153 13.14 -25.48 28.70
C LYS A 153 14.55 -25.63 28.09
N TRP A 154 15.00 -26.85 27.78
CA TRP A 154 16.38 -27.12 27.38
C TRP A 154 16.56 -27.47 25.89
N ALA A 155 15.49 -27.42 25.12
CA ALA A 155 15.46 -27.79 23.70
C ALA A 155 15.19 -26.60 22.79
N GLN A 156 15.25 -26.79 21.47
CA GLN A 156 15.25 -25.71 20.48
C GLN A 156 14.04 -25.77 19.53
N TYR A 157 13.77 -24.65 18.85
CA TYR A 157 12.73 -24.56 17.81
C TYR A 157 11.33 -24.84 18.36
N HIS A 158 10.91 -24.05 19.35
CA HIS A 158 9.59 -24.17 19.96
C HIS A 158 8.70 -23.02 19.50
N GLY A 159 7.52 -23.34 18.99
CA GLY A 159 6.50 -22.37 18.62
C GLY A 159 5.11 -22.86 18.95
N GLY A 160 4.21 -21.97 19.37
CA GLY A 160 2.86 -22.33 19.76
C GLY A 160 2.02 -22.92 18.60
N ILE A 161 2.28 -22.55 17.35
CA ILE A 161 1.70 -23.15 16.14
C ILE A 161 2.67 -24.18 15.54
N ALA A 162 3.89 -23.73 15.23
CA ALA A 162 4.89 -24.53 14.55
C ALA A 162 6.28 -24.47 15.21
N GLY A 163 6.98 -25.59 15.31
CA GLY A 163 8.38 -25.56 15.75
C GLY A 163 9.31 -24.92 14.71
N TYR A 164 9.20 -25.39 13.47
CA TYR A 164 10.00 -24.93 12.33
C TYR A 164 9.11 -24.74 11.09
N ALA A 165 9.25 -23.60 10.41
CA ALA A 165 8.56 -23.25 9.19
C ALA A 165 9.56 -22.97 8.05
N GLU A 166 9.62 -23.85 7.06
CA GLU A 166 10.54 -23.71 5.91
C GLU A 166 10.07 -22.58 4.95
N ALA A 167 10.89 -22.22 3.97
CA ALA A 167 10.70 -21.08 3.06
C ALA A 167 9.34 -21.01 2.32
N ASN A 168 8.64 -22.13 2.04
CA ASN A 168 7.31 -22.07 1.40
C ASN A 168 6.16 -22.02 2.42
N SER A 169 6.48 -21.96 3.71
CA SER A 169 5.47 -21.93 4.76
C SER A 169 4.79 -20.58 4.82
N VAL A 170 3.47 -20.62 4.95
CA VAL A 170 2.66 -19.44 5.27
C VAL A 170 1.82 -19.80 6.48
N ILE A 171 2.02 -19.07 7.56
CA ILE A 171 1.23 -19.17 8.78
C ILE A 171 0.40 -17.90 8.86
N SER A 172 -0.92 -18.01 8.68
CA SER A 172 -1.77 -16.82 8.59
C SER A 172 -3.07 -16.91 9.38
N ASN A 173 -3.62 -15.78 9.82
CA ASN A 173 -4.92 -15.75 10.52
C ASN A 173 -4.96 -16.70 11.73
N CYS A 174 -3.84 -16.85 12.44
CA CYS A 174 -3.73 -17.79 13.55
C CYS A 174 -3.75 -17.07 14.91
N THR A 175 -4.27 -17.73 15.94
CA THR A 175 -4.27 -17.22 17.31
C THR A 175 -3.51 -18.16 18.24
N VAL A 176 -2.61 -17.63 19.05
CA VAL A 176 -1.81 -18.41 19.99
C VAL A 176 -2.02 -17.94 21.42
N CYS A 177 -2.42 -18.88 22.27
CA CYS A 177 -2.55 -18.77 23.71
C CYS A 177 -1.63 -19.81 24.38
N GLY A 178 -1.65 -19.85 25.71
CA GLY A 178 -0.92 -20.84 26.50
C GLY A 178 0.53 -20.43 26.80
N THR A 179 1.43 -21.40 26.89
CA THR A 179 2.83 -21.15 27.30
C THR A 179 3.78 -21.87 26.37
N VAL A 180 4.81 -21.15 25.91
CA VAL A 180 5.90 -21.70 25.10
C VAL A 180 7.22 -21.47 25.82
N GLU A 181 7.82 -22.56 26.32
CA GLU A 181 9.13 -22.54 26.97
C GLU A 181 10.15 -23.30 26.12
N GLY A 182 11.35 -22.75 25.97
CA GLY A 182 12.46 -23.40 25.26
C GLY A 182 13.82 -22.84 25.66
N LYS A 183 14.88 -23.32 25.00
CA LYS A 183 16.24 -22.79 25.17
C LYS A 183 16.57 -21.76 24.10
N GLU A 184 16.47 -22.14 22.83
CA GLU A 184 16.87 -21.31 21.68
C GLU A 184 15.81 -21.38 20.58
N TYR A 185 15.58 -20.27 19.88
CA TYR A 185 14.54 -20.16 18.85
C TYR A 185 13.15 -20.46 19.42
N VAL A 186 12.72 -19.60 20.35
CA VAL A 186 11.43 -19.73 21.04
C VAL A 186 10.51 -18.63 20.55
N GLY A 187 9.52 -18.99 19.75
CA GLY A 187 8.50 -18.07 19.28
C GLY A 187 7.17 -18.34 19.97
N GLY A 188 6.35 -17.32 20.17
CA GLY A 188 4.96 -17.58 20.58
C GLY A 188 4.21 -18.31 19.49
N ALA A 189 4.35 -17.94 18.21
CA ALA A 189 3.76 -18.70 17.09
C ALA A 189 4.72 -19.74 16.49
N VAL A 190 5.95 -19.33 16.17
CA VAL A 190 6.90 -20.15 15.40
C VAL A 190 8.30 -20.10 16.00
N GLY A 191 8.92 -21.24 16.27
CA GLY A 191 10.29 -21.26 16.80
C GLY A 191 11.29 -20.64 15.82
N TYR A 192 11.33 -21.17 14.60
CA TYR A 192 12.16 -20.69 13.49
C TYR A 192 11.37 -20.65 12.19
N THR A 193 11.51 -19.58 11.41
CA THR A 193 10.84 -19.43 10.12
C THR A 193 11.78 -18.89 9.04
N GLU A 194 11.69 -19.45 7.84
CA GLU A 194 12.18 -18.87 6.58
C GLU A 194 11.02 -18.41 5.68
N GLY A 195 9.79 -18.69 6.11
CA GLY A 195 8.55 -18.33 5.43
C GLY A 195 7.91 -17.08 6.02
N LYS A 196 6.58 -17.01 5.91
CA LYS A 196 5.77 -15.84 6.29
C LYS A 196 4.87 -16.11 7.50
N ILE A 197 4.73 -15.11 8.37
CA ILE A 197 3.74 -15.07 9.46
C ILE A 197 2.88 -13.81 9.25
N ILE A 198 1.59 -13.96 8.98
CA ILE A 198 0.73 -12.86 8.52
C ILE A 198 -0.58 -12.87 9.31
N ASP A 199 -1.10 -11.70 9.71
CA ASP A 199 -2.43 -11.60 10.35
C ASP A 199 -2.58 -12.50 11.59
N CYS A 200 -1.51 -12.69 12.36
CA CYS A 200 -1.51 -13.58 13.52
C CYS A 200 -1.61 -12.80 14.83
N THR A 201 -2.26 -13.40 15.83
CA THR A 201 -2.39 -12.83 17.18
C THR A 201 -1.78 -13.74 18.23
N GLY A 202 -0.95 -13.19 19.12
CA GLY A 202 -0.35 -13.91 20.25
C GLY A 202 -0.77 -13.27 21.58
N ASP A 203 -1.38 -14.08 22.45
CA ASP A 203 -1.69 -13.76 23.85
C ASP A 203 -1.20 -14.91 24.74
N ASN A 204 0.10 -15.17 24.66
CA ASN A 204 0.74 -16.31 25.30
C ASN A 204 1.98 -15.88 26.09
N VAL A 205 2.39 -16.73 27.02
CA VAL A 205 3.65 -16.54 27.77
C VAL A 205 4.77 -17.22 27.03
N VAL A 206 5.79 -16.47 26.64
CA VAL A 206 6.97 -17.00 25.95
C VAL A 206 8.19 -16.88 26.85
N SER A 207 8.90 -17.98 27.08
CA SER A 207 10.13 -17.96 27.87
C SER A 207 11.26 -18.73 27.22
N GLY A 208 12.42 -18.10 27.16
CA GLY A 208 13.60 -18.71 26.52
C GLY A 208 14.93 -18.18 27.01
N TYR A 209 16.01 -18.80 26.51
CA TYR A 209 17.39 -18.43 26.84
C TYR A 209 18.09 -17.66 25.71
N GLN A 210 17.77 -17.90 24.43
CA GLN A 210 18.36 -17.21 23.27
C GLN A 210 17.34 -17.08 22.14
N ARG A 211 17.25 -15.91 21.49
CA ARG A 211 16.33 -15.62 20.38
C ARG A 211 14.88 -15.98 20.72
N VAL A 212 14.27 -15.08 21.48
CA VAL A 212 12.91 -15.24 22.00
C VAL A 212 12.02 -14.18 21.38
N GLY A 213 10.93 -14.58 20.72
CA GLY A 213 9.97 -13.65 20.13
C GLY A 213 8.52 -13.99 20.43
N GLY A 214 7.64 -13.00 20.45
CA GLY A 214 6.21 -13.24 20.63
C GLY A 214 5.57 -13.92 19.43
N MET A 215 6.05 -13.67 18.22
CA MET A 215 5.66 -14.42 17.02
C MET A 215 6.72 -15.43 16.62
N ALA A 216 7.95 -14.98 16.36
CA ALA A 216 9.04 -15.83 15.87
C ALA A 216 10.25 -15.81 16.81
N GLY A 217 10.84 -16.97 17.12
CA GLY A 217 12.15 -16.99 17.78
C GLY A 217 13.23 -16.39 16.86
N TYR A 218 13.31 -16.90 15.62
CA TYR A 218 14.15 -16.36 14.56
C TYR A 218 13.43 -16.42 13.22
N ALA A 219 13.35 -15.29 12.54
CA ALA A 219 12.89 -15.16 11.17
C ALA A 219 14.11 -14.94 10.24
N ALA A 220 14.50 -16.01 9.56
CA ALA A 220 15.79 -16.13 8.89
C ALA A 220 15.69 -15.82 7.40
N GLY A 221 16.67 -15.04 6.92
CA GLY A 221 16.83 -14.67 5.52
C GLY A 221 15.91 -13.53 5.04
N ILE A 222 16.38 -12.86 3.98
CA ILE A 222 15.75 -11.64 3.41
C ILE A 222 14.33 -11.84 2.85
N ARG A 223 13.87 -13.09 2.72
CA ARG A 223 12.52 -13.42 2.24
C ARG A 223 11.53 -13.68 3.36
N SER A 224 12.00 -13.75 4.60
CA SER A 224 11.12 -13.91 5.76
C SER A 224 10.37 -12.59 6.01
N GLU A 225 9.08 -12.73 6.27
CA GLU A 225 8.16 -11.62 6.46
C GLU A 225 7.27 -11.91 7.66
N ILE A 226 7.17 -10.95 8.58
CA ILE A 226 6.16 -10.95 9.63
C ILE A 226 5.36 -9.67 9.50
N SER A 227 4.09 -9.78 9.10
CA SER A 227 3.25 -8.62 8.80
C SER A 227 1.87 -8.70 9.44
N ASN A 228 1.28 -7.54 9.77
CA ASN A 228 -0.06 -7.43 10.35
C ASN A 228 -0.29 -8.28 11.61
N CYS A 229 0.77 -8.50 12.40
CA CYS A 229 0.70 -9.36 13.58
C CYS A 229 0.50 -8.55 14.84
N THR A 230 -0.24 -9.10 15.81
CA THR A 230 -0.49 -8.45 17.10
C THR A 230 -0.05 -9.31 18.28
N PHE A 231 0.73 -8.76 19.21
CA PHE A 231 1.17 -9.49 20.40
C PHE A 231 0.84 -8.75 21.71
N PHE A 232 0.13 -9.43 22.61
CA PHE A 232 -0.34 -8.91 23.91
C PHE A 232 0.29 -9.62 25.13
N GLY A 233 1.04 -10.70 24.88
CA GLY A 233 1.49 -11.61 25.93
C GLY A 233 2.64 -11.09 26.78
N THR A 234 3.30 -12.01 27.49
CA THR A 234 4.48 -11.73 28.30
C THR A 234 5.68 -12.50 27.76
N ILE A 235 6.83 -11.82 27.63
CA ILE A 235 8.08 -12.45 27.16
C ILE A 235 9.15 -12.36 28.24
N LEU A 236 9.65 -13.52 28.64
CA LEU A 236 10.60 -13.68 29.75
C LEU A 236 11.92 -14.28 29.25
N GLY A 237 12.95 -13.44 29.18
CA GLY A 237 14.33 -13.81 28.89
C GLY A 237 15.08 -14.30 30.12
N THR A 238 15.42 -15.59 30.15
CA THR A 238 16.11 -16.23 31.29
C THR A 238 17.63 -16.24 31.18
N GLY A 239 18.18 -15.77 30.06
CA GLY A 239 19.61 -15.55 29.87
C GLY A 239 19.99 -14.75 28.62
N SER A 240 19.05 -14.01 28.05
CA SER A 240 18.95 -13.72 26.62
C SER A 240 20.11 -12.98 25.99
N TYR A 241 20.33 -13.26 24.70
CA TYR A 241 21.10 -12.42 23.78
C TYR A 241 20.17 -11.62 22.86
N TYR A 242 19.06 -12.14 22.36
CA TYR A 242 18.08 -11.35 21.59
C TYR A 242 16.64 -11.68 22.02
N LEU A 243 15.84 -10.69 22.39
CA LEU A 243 14.45 -10.80 22.81
C LEU A 243 13.61 -9.71 22.12
N GLY A 244 12.56 -10.09 21.39
CA GLY A 244 11.66 -9.16 20.70
C GLY A 244 10.19 -9.44 20.95
N GLY A 245 9.32 -8.44 20.88
CA GLY A 245 7.87 -8.65 20.98
C GLY A 245 7.29 -9.41 19.80
N ILE A 246 7.87 -9.24 18.61
CA ILE A 246 7.52 -9.99 17.41
C ILE A 246 8.59 -11.05 17.12
N ALA A 247 9.85 -10.66 16.98
CA ALA A 247 10.93 -11.57 16.61
C ALA A 247 12.12 -11.48 17.57
N GLY A 248 12.65 -12.62 18.02
CA GLY A 248 13.92 -12.62 18.75
C GLY A 248 15.06 -12.06 17.87
N GLN A 249 15.18 -12.58 16.65
CA GLN A 249 16.06 -12.07 15.60
C GLN A 249 15.31 -12.07 14.26
N ILE A 250 15.62 -11.12 13.39
CA ILE A 250 15.07 -11.01 12.02
C ILE A 250 16.19 -10.62 11.04
N ASP A 251 16.26 -11.27 9.88
CA ASP A 251 17.09 -10.80 8.74
C ASP A 251 16.23 -10.30 7.55
N GLY A 252 14.90 -10.38 7.67
CA GLY A 252 13.93 -9.95 6.66
C GLY A 252 13.11 -8.74 7.11
N ILE A 253 11.80 -8.77 6.86
CA ILE A 253 10.90 -7.62 7.07
C ILE A 253 9.93 -7.91 8.22
N ILE A 254 9.76 -6.92 9.10
CA ILE A 254 8.61 -6.82 10.01
C ILE A 254 7.83 -5.55 9.65
N ALA A 255 6.55 -5.68 9.35
CA ALA A 255 5.71 -4.56 8.94
C ALA A 255 4.35 -4.57 9.65
N ASP A 256 3.78 -3.39 9.92
CA ASP A 256 2.38 -3.24 10.35
C ASP A 256 2.01 -4.05 11.60
N CYS A 257 2.99 -4.27 12.49
CA CYS A 257 2.79 -5.08 13.69
C CYS A 257 2.44 -4.21 14.90
N THR A 258 1.55 -4.71 15.76
CA THR A 258 1.16 -4.05 17.01
C THR A 258 1.61 -4.87 18.21
N ILE A 259 2.32 -4.23 19.14
CA ILE A 259 2.81 -4.86 20.37
C ILE A 259 2.24 -4.10 21.56
N SER A 260 1.62 -4.81 22.50
CA SER A 260 1.18 -4.27 23.78
C SER A 260 1.50 -5.28 24.87
N ALA A 261 2.78 -5.35 25.25
CA ALA A 261 3.32 -6.48 25.99
C ALA A 261 4.35 -6.07 27.04
N THR A 262 4.62 -6.98 27.98
CA THR A 262 5.72 -6.86 28.94
C THR A 262 6.88 -7.77 28.52
N LEU A 263 8.02 -7.14 28.24
CA LEU A 263 9.26 -7.81 27.85
C LEU A 263 10.29 -7.60 28.95
N THR A 264 10.79 -8.69 29.51
CA THR A 264 11.81 -8.63 30.57
C THR A 264 12.91 -9.62 30.28
N SER A 265 14.15 -9.15 30.30
CA SER A 265 15.33 -10.01 30.20
C SER A 265 16.33 -9.74 31.31
N SER A 266 16.98 -10.79 31.80
CA SER A 266 18.10 -10.64 32.76
C SER A 266 19.39 -10.11 32.13
N ASN A 267 19.55 -10.23 30.80
CA ASN A 267 20.69 -9.76 30.03
C ASN A 267 20.36 -9.67 28.52
N GLY A 268 21.24 -9.07 27.72
CA GLY A 268 21.18 -9.05 26.26
C GLY A 268 20.20 -8.04 25.66
N TYR A 269 19.89 -8.21 24.38
CA TYR A 269 19.31 -7.18 23.54
C TYR A 269 17.80 -7.37 23.52
N VAL A 270 17.08 -6.33 23.89
CA VAL A 270 15.65 -6.35 24.13
C VAL A 270 15.02 -5.26 23.27
N GLY A 271 14.18 -5.65 22.33
CA GLY A 271 13.40 -4.73 21.51
C GLY A 271 11.91 -4.97 21.68
N GLY A 272 11.06 -3.94 21.67
CA GLY A 272 9.61 -4.16 21.67
C GLY A 272 9.13 -4.88 20.41
N VAL A 273 9.81 -4.75 19.26
CA VAL A 273 9.54 -5.52 18.04
C VAL A 273 10.58 -6.63 17.85
N ALA A 274 11.86 -6.28 17.81
CA ALA A 274 12.95 -7.20 17.50
C ALA A 274 14.11 -7.13 18.50
N GLY A 275 14.60 -8.26 18.98
CA GLY A 275 15.84 -8.25 19.77
C GLY A 275 17.04 -7.78 18.95
N TYR A 276 17.16 -8.30 17.73
CA TYR A 276 18.16 -7.90 16.75
C TYR A 276 17.59 -7.95 15.32
N ALA A 277 17.57 -6.81 14.66
CA ALA A 277 17.38 -6.70 13.21
C ALA A 277 18.75 -6.76 12.53
N SER A 278 19.02 -7.90 11.90
CA SER A 278 20.34 -8.35 11.49
C SER A 278 20.55 -8.17 9.99
N GLY A 279 21.64 -7.49 9.64
CA GLY A 279 21.98 -7.18 8.26
C GLY A 279 21.32 -5.91 7.72
N VAL A 280 22.00 -5.28 6.76
CA VAL A 280 21.60 -4.00 6.15
C VAL A 280 20.28 -4.04 5.38
N ASP A 281 19.87 -5.24 4.94
CA ASP A 281 18.61 -5.45 4.22
C ASP A 281 17.41 -5.71 5.17
N SER A 282 17.65 -5.78 6.50
CA SER A 282 16.58 -5.95 7.47
C SER A 282 15.77 -4.66 7.61
N ARG A 283 14.43 -4.79 7.71
CA ARG A 283 13.52 -3.63 7.75
C ARG A 283 12.45 -3.83 8.81
N ILE A 284 12.25 -2.83 9.66
CA ILE A 284 11.11 -2.75 10.57
C ILE A 284 10.31 -1.49 10.20
N VAL A 285 9.07 -1.67 9.79
CA VAL A 285 8.27 -0.62 9.15
C VAL A 285 6.91 -0.51 9.83
N ASP A 286 6.45 0.72 10.09
CA ASP A 286 5.07 1.04 10.49
C ASP A 286 4.54 0.21 11.68
N CYS A 287 5.43 -0.12 12.62
CA CYS A 287 5.07 -0.88 13.82
C CYS A 287 4.62 0.04 14.95
N ILE A 288 3.64 -0.41 15.72
CA ILE A 288 3.13 0.27 16.91
C ILE A 288 3.54 -0.51 18.16
N VAL A 289 4.29 0.12 19.05
CA VAL A 289 4.78 -0.51 20.28
C VAL A 289 4.25 0.21 21.51
N SER A 290 3.64 -0.55 22.42
CA SER A 290 3.21 -0.13 23.74
C SER A 290 3.57 -1.17 24.81
N GLY A 291 3.57 -0.76 26.08
CA GLY A 291 3.91 -1.62 27.22
C GLY A 291 5.28 -1.32 27.81
N THR A 292 6.00 -2.35 28.26
CA THR A 292 7.25 -2.20 29.03
C THR A 292 8.37 -3.04 28.45
N VAL A 293 9.54 -2.42 28.23
CA VAL A 293 10.76 -3.07 27.74
C VAL A 293 11.86 -2.93 28.77
N THR A 294 12.23 -4.04 29.43
CA THR A 294 13.26 -4.04 30.48
C THR A 294 14.40 -4.99 30.15
N ALA A 295 15.61 -4.44 30.02
CA ALA A 295 16.85 -5.20 29.87
C ALA A 295 17.68 -5.16 31.16
N GLY A 296 18.20 -6.32 31.58
CA GLY A 296 19.15 -6.44 32.68
C GLY A 296 20.61 -6.46 32.23
N GLY A 297 21.54 -6.48 33.20
CA GLY A 297 22.96 -6.69 32.93
C GLY A 297 23.60 -5.55 32.11
N ASN A 298 24.28 -5.93 31.02
CA ASN A 298 24.87 -5.00 30.04
C ASN A 298 24.12 -5.07 28.69
N GLY A 299 22.82 -5.33 28.74
CA GLY A 299 22.00 -5.68 27.58
C GLY A 299 21.27 -4.50 26.95
N TYR A 300 21.19 -4.43 25.62
CA TYR A 300 20.71 -3.24 24.89
C TYR A 300 19.18 -3.17 24.94
N ALA A 301 18.59 -1.99 25.07
CA ALA A 301 17.15 -1.82 25.16
C ALA A 301 16.64 -0.83 24.12
N GLY A 302 15.68 -1.25 23.31
CA GLY A 302 14.95 -0.40 22.37
C GLY A 302 13.44 -0.62 22.47
N GLY A 303 12.63 0.42 22.32
CA GLY A 303 11.18 0.22 22.16
C GLY A 303 10.84 -0.50 20.85
N VAL A 304 11.64 -0.37 19.79
CA VAL A 304 11.51 -1.19 18.57
C VAL A 304 12.55 -2.29 18.54
N ALA A 305 13.84 -1.94 18.57
CA ALA A 305 14.94 -2.89 18.39
C ALA A 305 16.01 -2.81 19.48
N GLY A 306 16.45 -3.94 20.02
CA GLY A 306 17.64 -3.94 20.88
C GLY A 306 18.88 -3.48 20.11
N GLN A 307 19.08 -4.01 18.91
CA GLN A 307 20.02 -3.52 17.91
C GLN A 307 19.40 -3.63 16.50
N THR A 308 19.75 -2.70 15.62
CA THR A 308 19.50 -2.79 14.18
C THR A 308 20.79 -2.55 13.39
N ASP A 309 20.98 -3.28 12.31
CA ASP A 309 21.99 -2.98 11.28
C ASP A 309 21.35 -2.43 9.99
N GLY A 310 20.02 -2.43 9.90
CA GLY A 310 19.23 -2.04 8.73
C GLY A 310 18.30 -0.86 9.02
N GLU A 311 17.12 -0.87 8.40
CA GLU A 311 16.18 0.25 8.42
C GLU A 311 15.08 0.08 9.50
N ILE A 312 14.81 1.12 10.27
CA ILE A 312 13.59 1.26 11.10
C ILE A 312 12.87 2.53 10.68
N THR A 313 11.66 2.40 10.14
CA THR A 313 10.93 3.55 9.57
C THR A 313 9.46 3.58 10.01
N GLY A 314 8.89 4.76 10.24
CA GLY A 314 7.45 4.94 10.44
C GLY A 314 6.89 4.38 11.74
N CYS A 315 7.75 3.97 12.69
CA CYS A 315 7.31 3.30 13.90
C CYS A 315 6.80 4.29 14.95
N THR A 316 5.71 3.92 15.64
CA THR A 316 5.16 4.68 16.78
C THR A 316 5.41 3.92 18.08
N VAL A 317 6.12 4.54 19.01
CA VAL A 317 6.52 3.94 20.27
C VAL A 317 5.94 4.73 21.44
N ASN A 318 5.19 4.06 22.31
CA ASN A 318 4.67 4.59 23.58
C ASN A 318 4.93 3.58 24.69
N VAL A 319 6.16 3.54 25.20
CA VAL A 319 6.62 2.49 26.14
C VAL A 319 7.47 3.05 27.27
N GLU A 320 7.56 2.27 28.34
CA GLU A 320 8.64 2.42 29.33
C GLU A 320 9.83 1.54 28.91
N VAL A 321 10.95 2.16 28.53
CA VAL A 321 12.22 1.47 28.27
C VAL A 321 13.17 1.68 29.44
N SER A 322 13.70 0.60 30.03
CA SER A 322 14.69 0.71 31.10
C SER A 322 15.79 -0.36 31.09
N ALA A 323 17.01 0.07 31.43
CA ALA A 323 18.16 -0.81 31.66
C ALA A 323 19.18 -0.17 32.63
N PRO A 324 20.04 -0.95 33.31
CA PRO A 324 21.15 -0.44 34.11
C PRO A 324 22.33 -0.05 33.20
N ASN A 325 23.35 -0.90 33.00
CA ASN A 325 24.60 -0.53 32.31
C ASN A 325 24.54 -0.74 30.78
N SER A 326 23.84 0.09 30.00
CA SER A 326 23.66 -0.25 28.57
C SER A 326 23.36 0.88 27.58
N TYR A 327 23.15 0.51 26.32
CA TYR A 327 22.55 1.32 25.26
C TYR A 327 21.04 1.26 25.35
N ILE A 328 20.40 2.43 25.47
CA ILE A 328 18.97 2.55 25.73
C ILE A 328 18.39 3.59 24.77
N GLY A 329 17.45 3.17 23.94
CA GLY A 329 16.70 4.04 23.04
C GLY A 329 15.20 3.79 23.11
N GLY A 330 14.39 4.80 22.79
CA GLY A 330 12.95 4.58 22.57
C GLY A 330 12.68 3.80 21.28
N VAL A 331 13.47 3.98 20.23
CA VAL A 331 13.40 3.14 19.01
C VAL A 331 14.44 2.03 19.09
N ALA A 332 15.72 2.37 19.14
CA ALA A 332 16.80 1.38 19.09
C ALA A 332 17.79 1.51 20.25
N GLY A 333 18.21 0.40 20.86
CA GLY A 333 19.38 0.45 21.75
C GLY A 333 20.61 0.91 20.97
N TYR A 334 20.93 0.21 19.88
CA TYR A 334 22.05 0.55 18.99
C TYR A 334 21.66 0.44 17.51
N SER A 335 21.80 1.54 16.78
CA SER A 335 21.77 1.61 15.32
C SER A 335 23.19 1.47 14.78
N LYS A 336 23.54 0.28 14.27
CA LYS A 336 24.93 -0.12 14.03
C LYS A 336 25.28 -0.10 12.54
N GLY A 337 26.41 0.54 12.23
CA GLY A 337 26.94 0.66 10.88
C GLY A 337 26.40 1.89 10.15
N ALA A 338 27.19 2.38 9.18
CA ALA A 338 26.89 3.61 8.45
C ALA A 338 25.62 3.52 7.58
N ASP A 339 25.24 2.31 7.17
CA ASP A 339 24.05 2.05 6.34
C ASP A 339 22.76 1.90 7.17
N SER A 340 22.87 1.89 8.51
CA SER A 340 21.70 1.79 9.39
C SER A 340 20.93 3.11 9.39
N ILE A 341 19.61 3.03 9.23
CA ILE A 341 18.73 4.19 9.13
C ILE A 341 17.59 4.04 10.12
N ILE A 342 17.36 5.08 10.93
CA ILE A 342 16.12 5.25 11.68
C ILE A 342 15.44 6.50 11.14
N SER A 343 14.23 6.37 10.60
CA SER A 343 13.50 7.55 10.12
C SER A 343 12.02 7.56 10.41
N ASP A 344 11.43 8.76 10.42
CA ASP A 344 9.96 8.95 10.49
C ASP A 344 9.33 8.26 11.71
N CYS A 345 10.08 8.14 12.81
CA CYS A 345 9.64 7.46 14.04
C CYS A 345 9.15 8.46 15.09
N THR A 346 8.10 8.09 15.82
CA THR A 346 7.59 8.88 16.94
C THR A 346 7.77 8.11 18.25
N VAL A 347 8.33 8.75 19.27
CA VAL A 347 8.56 8.17 20.59
C VAL A 347 7.87 9.01 21.66
N SER A 348 7.14 8.33 22.55
CA SER A 348 6.53 8.88 23.75
C SER A 348 6.71 7.93 24.94
N GLY A 349 6.40 8.38 26.15
CA GLY A 349 6.60 7.61 27.37
C GLY A 349 7.93 7.94 28.06
N THR A 350 8.66 6.94 28.54
CA THR A 350 9.87 7.18 29.35
C THR A 350 11.02 6.25 28.96
N VAL A 351 12.22 6.81 28.80
CA VAL A 351 13.46 6.09 28.51
C VAL A 351 14.45 6.32 29.65
N THR A 352 14.77 5.28 30.41
CA THR A 352 15.53 5.41 31.67
C THR A 352 16.75 4.50 31.78
N GLY A 353 17.94 5.09 31.91
CA GLY A 353 19.16 4.45 32.38
C GLY A 353 19.23 4.45 33.90
N THR A 354 19.12 3.28 34.52
CA THR A 354 18.93 3.12 35.97
C THR A 354 20.23 2.95 36.77
N ALA A 355 21.34 2.56 36.14
CA ALA A 355 22.63 2.40 36.82
C ALA A 355 23.82 2.41 35.83
N GLY A 356 25.02 2.83 36.25
CA GLY A 356 26.24 2.65 35.45
C GLY A 356 26.41 3.50 34.19
N GLU A 357 27.46 3.22 33.42
CA GLU A 357 27.93 4.00 32.26
C GLU A 357 27.19 3.62 30.95
N GLY A 358 25.88 3.86 30.91
CA GLY A 358 25.05 3.63 29.73
C GLY A 358 24.85 4.86 28.84
N TYR A 359 24.51 4.65 27.57
CA TYR A 359 24.10 5.69 26.62
C TYR A 359 22.58 5.71 26.54
N VAL A 360 21.96 6.87 26.72
CA VAL A 360 20.50 6.99 26.78
C VAL A 360 20.04 8.02 25.77
N GLY A 361 19.20 7.62 24.82
CA GLY A 361 18.58 8.52 23.85
C GLY A 361 17.08 8.31 23.74
N GLY A 362 16.31 9.35 23.43
CA GLY A 362 14.88 9.19 23.19
C GLY A 362 14.58 8.32 21.96
N VAL A 363 15.37 8.41 20.89
CA VAL A 363 15.28 7.55 19.70
C VAL A 363 16.30 6.42 19.78
N ALA A 364 17.58 6.73 19.97
CA ALA A 364 18.63 5.70 20.01
C ALA A 364 19.63 5.88 21.15
N GLY A 365 20.05 4.79 21.79
CA GLY A 365 21.18 4.86 22.74
C GLY A 365 22.48 5.27 22.04
N GLN A 366 22.81 4.57 20.96
CA GLN A 366 23.89 4.92 20.04
C GLN A 366 23.45 4.80 18.57
N THR A 367 23.99 5.65 17.71
CA THR A 367 23.93 5.47 16.24
C THR A 367 25.30 5.64 15.59
N ASP A 368 25.61 4.75 14.64
CA ASP A 368 26.73 4.89 13.70
C ASP A 368 26.25 5.30 12.29
N GLY A 369 24.94 5.31 12.06
CA GLY A 369 24.30 5.60 10.78
C GLY A 369 23.48 6.89 10.83
N THR A 370 22.31 6.89 10.17
CA THR A 370 21.44 8.08 10.07
C THR A 370 20.23 7.96 10.99
N ILE A 371 19.94 9.02 11.75
CA ILE A 371 18.63 9.24 12.39
C ILE A 371 18.03 10.48 11.75
N THR A 372 16.86 10.37 11.15
CA THR A 372 16.23 11.52 10.49
C THR A 372 14.72 11.56 10.64
N LYS A 373 14.09 12.75 10.65
CA LYS A 373 12.62 12.88 10.71
C LYS A 373 11.98 12.19 11.91
N CYS A 374 12.68 12.13 13.04
CA CYS A 374 12.17 11.48 14.25
C CYS A 374 11.71 12.51 15.28
N THR A 375 10.63 12.18 15.99
CA THR A 375 10.05 13.02 17.04
C THR A 375 10.08 12.26 18.37
N CYS A 376 10.75 12.77 19.40
CA CYS A 376 10.62 12.26 20.77
C CYS A 376 9.88 13.28 21.66
N ASP A 377 8.68 12.92 22.09
CA ASP A 377 7.93 13.53 23.18
C ASP A 377 7.98 12.59 24.40
N CYS A 378 9.20 12.29 24.83
CA CYS A 378 9.49 11.23 25.78
C CYS A 378 10.44 11.73 26.86
N THR A 379 10.18 11.42 28.14
CA THR A 379 11.12 11.78 29.21
C THR A 379 12.34 10.88 29.12
N VAL A 380 13.54 11.48 29.00
CA VAL A 380 14.81 10.77 28.91
C VAL A 380 15.62 11.02 30.18
N SER A 381 15.96 9.96 30.91
CA SER A 381 16.71 10.06 32.17
C SER A 381 17.87 9.09 32.20
N GLY A 382 19.08 9.57 32.47
CA GLY A 382 20.27 8.75 32.68
C GLY A 382 21.00 9.12 33.97
N VAL A 383 21.60 8.13 34.64
CA VAL A 383 22.33 8.37 35.90
C VAL A 383 23.82 8.74 35.71
N HIS A 384 24.38 8.64 34.50
CA HIS A 384 25.80 8.87 34.20
C HIS A 384 26.01 9.76 32.95
N HIS A 385 26.76 9.26 31.95
CA HIS A 385 27.24 9.98 30.78
C HIS A 385 26.27 9.83 29.60
N TYR A 386 26.37 10.73 28.61
CA TYR A 386 25.78 10.58 27.27
C TYR A 386 24.26 10.38 27.26
N VAL A 387 23.56 11.43 27.66
CA VAL A 387 22.10 11.46 27.66
C VAL A 387 21.61 12.48 26.63
N GLY A 388 20.83 12.04 25.64
CA GLY A 388 20.27 12.91 24.60
C GLY A 388 18.77 12.74 24.44
N GLY A 389 18.05 13.82 24.12
CA GLY A 389 16.61 13.72 23.83
C GLY A 389 16.30 12.91 22.55
N VAL A 390 17.22 12.88 21.57
CA VAL A 390 17.12 12.00 20.38
C VAL A 390 18.14 10.87 20.47
N VAL A 391 19.41 11.16 20.73
CA VAL A 391 20.47 10.13 20.74
C VAL A 391 21.44 10.29 21.90
N GLY A 392 21.80 9.20 22.57
CA GLY A 392 22.83 9.24 23.62
C GLY A 392 24.21 9.56 23.04
N TYR A 393 24.66 8.76 22.07
CA TYR A 393 25.93 8.90 21.37
C TYR A 393 25.78 8.78 19.85
N ALA A 394 26.11 9.85 19.11
CA ALA A 394 26.23 9.85 17.65
C ALA A 394 27.68 9.61 17.24
N GLY A 395 27.96 8.47 16.60
CA GLY A 395 29.30 8.02 16.24
C GLY A 395 29.94 8.78 15.07
N THR A 396 31.19 8.42 14.76
CA THR A 396 31.92 9.04 13.65
C THR A 396 31.25 8.76 12.32
N GLY A 397 30.97 9.82 11.56
CA GLY A 397 30.31 9.72 10.25
C GLY A 397 28.79 9.49 10.32
N SER A 398 28.22 9.47 11.52
CA SER A 398 26.76 9.43 11.71
C SER A 398 26.13 10.79 11.39
N GLU A 399 24.84 10.77 11.08
CA GLU A 399 24.02 11.97 10.90
C GLU A 399 22.77 11.88 11.77
N VAL A 400 22.50 12.94 12.53
CA VAL A 400 21.20 13.18 13.18
C VAL A 400 20.63 14.42 12.53
N SER A 401 19.52 14.28 11.81
CA SER A 401 18.94 15.40 11.09
C SER A 401 17.44 15.47 11.16
N ASN A 402 16.86 16.64 10.88
CA ASN A 402 15.40 16.80 10.75
C ASN A 402 14.64 16.16 11.93
N SER A 403 15.12 16.26 13.15
CA SER A 403 14.56 15.51 14.29
C SER A 403 14.32 16.42 15.48
N SER A 404 13.32 16.09 16.30
CA SER A 404 12.90 16.91 17.42
C SER A 404 12.86 16.14 18.74
N SER A 405 13.11 16.88 19.83
CA SER A 405 12.89 16.43 21.21
C SER A 405 12.07 17.46 21.97
N ALA A 406 10.97 17.00 22.59
CA ALA A 406 10.05 17.82 23.36
C ALA A 406 9.91 17.38 24.83
N GLY A 407 10.28 16.13 25.14
CA GLY A 407 10.27 15.64 26.51
C GLY A 407 11.52 16.04 27.30
N ASP A 408 11.38 16.16 28.62
CA ASP A 408 12.47 16.52 29.52
C ASP A 408 13.65 15.53 29.43
N VAL A 409 14.87 16.07 29.39
CA VAL A 409 16.12 15.31 29.32
C VAL A 409 16.93 15.57 30.59
N SER A 410 17.28 14.51 31.32
CA SER A 410 18.05 14.62 32.56
C SER A 410 19.21 13.63 32.63
N GLY A 411 20.39 14.12 33.01
CA GLY A 411 21.62 13.32 33.08
C GLY A 411 22.66 13.88 34.04
N ASN A 412 23.77 13.18 34.23
CA ASN A 412 24.86 13.66 35.09
C ASN A 412 26.00 14.32 34.30
N SER A 413 26.36 13.79 33.13
CA SER A 413 27.49 14.28 32.32
C SER A 413 27.20 14.09 30.82
N GLU A 414 27.61 15.02 29.96
CA GLU A 414 27.30 15.02 28.51
C GLU A 414 25.79 14.86 28.25
N VAL A 415 25.04 15.89 28.60
CA VAL A 415 23.57 15.91 28.49
C VAL A 415 23.17 16.91 27.39
N GLY A 416 22.41 16.47 26.40
CA GLY A 416 21.93 17.32 25.32
C GLY A 416 20.44 17.17 25.03
N GLY A 417 19.77 18.23 24.62
CA GLY A 417 18.37 18.12 24.19
C GLY A 417 18.19 17.27 22.92
N ILE A 418 19.20 17.20 22.04
CA ILE A 418 19.20 16.28 20.89
C ILE A 418 20.19 15.15 21.10
N ALA A 419 21.45 15.46 21.36
CA ALA A 419 22.52 14.47 21.51
C ALA A 419 23.31 14.63 22.81
N GLY A 420 23.53 13.56 23.57
CA GLY A 420 24.45 13.61 24.70
C GLY A 420 25.88 13.92 24.22
N TYR A 421 26.35 13.14 23.26
CA TYR A 421 27.64 13.32 22.59
C TYR A 421 27.53 13.07 21.09
N THR A 422 28.24 13.84 20.27
CA THR A 422 28.38 13.59 18.83
C THR A 422 29.84 13.63 18.36
N ASN A 423 30.20 12.70 17.47
CA ASN A 423 31.39 12.71 16.60
C ASN A 423 30.97 12.77 15.11
N GLY A 424 29.73 13.17 14.84
CA GLY A 424 29.12 13.19 13.52
C GLY A 424 28.48 14.54 13.22
N ILE A 425 27.37 14.51 12.49
CA ILE A 425 26.62 15.69 12.08
C ILE A 425 25.31 15.75 12.87
N ILE A 426 25.00 16.89 13.47
CA ILE A 426 23.67 17.26 13.95
C ILE A 426 23.21 18.45 13.12
N LYS A 427 22.11 18.32 12.39
CA LYS A 427 21.61 19.41 11.53
C LYS A 427 20.08 19.48 11.49
N ILE A 428 19.50 20.68 11.47
CA ILE A 428 18.03 20.82 11.31
C ILE A 428 17.30 20.09 12.45
N CYS A 429 17.72 20.30 13.69
CA CYS A 429 17.12 19.65 14.85
C CYS A 429 16.48 20.66 15.79
N ILE A 430 15.42 20.24 16.50
CA ILE A 430 14.64 21.10 17.39
C ILE A 430 14.56 20.51 18.78
N ASN A 431 15.08 21.21 19.79
CA ASN A 431 14.83 20.90 21.19
C ASN A 431 13.83 21.91 21.80
N THR A 432 12.78 21.39 22.41
CA THR A 432 11.78 22.15 23.19
C THR A 432 11.65 21.63 24.62
N GLY A 433 12.18 20.43 24.92
CA GLY A 433 12.19 19.85 26.26
C GLY A 433 13.30 20.44 27.14
N ASP A 434 13.03 20.52 28.45
CA ASP A 434 14.01 21.04 29.40
C ASP A 434 15.19 20.08 29.57
N VAL A 435 16.41 20.62 29.65
CA VAL A 435 17.65 19.86 29.74
C VAL A 435 18.33 20.10 31.09
N THR A 436 18.37 19.07 31.93
CA THR A 436 19.00 19.13 33.27
C THR A 436 20.27 18.29 33.33
N GLY A 437 21.41 18.94 33.53
CA GLY A 437 22.72 18.33 33.75
C GLY A 437 23.17 18.35 35.21
N GLY A 438 24.16 17.51 35.53
CA GLY A 438 24.73 17.39 36.88
C GLY A 438 26.10 18.02 37.04
N ASN A 439 27.15 17.31 36.60
CA ASN A 439 28.55 17.66 36.84
C ASN A 439 29.37 17.94 35.57
N GLY A 440 28.93 17.43 34.41
CA GLY A 440 29.66 17.49 33.13
C GLY A 440 29.16 18.58 32.18
N TYR A 441 29.26 18.33 30.88
CA TYR A 441 28.80 19.24 29.83
C TYR A 441 27.30 19.13 29.59
N THR A 442 26.63 20.28 29.43
CA THR A 442 25.18 20.33 29.18
C THR A 442 24.89 21.28 28.03
N GLY A 443 24.06 20.89 27.07
CA GLY A 443 23.69 21.74 25.94
C GLY A 443 22.24 21.59 25.50
N GLY A 444 21.64 22.64 24.95
CA GLY A 444 20.27 22.56 24.41
C GLY A 444 20.14 21.64 23.19
N VAL A 445 21.19 21.54 22.36
CA VAL A 445 21.25 20.61 21.23
C VAL A 445 22.20 19.46 21.53
N ALA A 446 23.46 19.75 21.87
CA ALA A 446 24.46 18.73 22.16
C ALA A 446 25.15 18.96 23.51
N GLY A 447 25.26 17.93 24.34
CA GLY A 447 26.09 18.00 25.54
C GLY A 447 27.56 18.23 25.17
N GLN A 448 28.07 17.40 24.26
CA GLN A 448 29.41 17.54 23.70
C GLN A 448 29.43 17.26 22.20
N ALA A 449 30.02 18.18 21.43
CA ALA A 449 30.45 17.94 20.06
C ALA A 449 31.97 17.66 20.06
N GLY A 450 32.35 16.42 19.77
CA GLY A 450 33.73 15.96 19.68
C GLY A 450 34.43 16.45 18.41
N ASP A 451 35.70 16.11 18.26
CA ASP A 451 36.54 16.65 17.18
C ASP A 451 35.97 16.35 15.77
N ASN A 452 36.04 17.35 14.88
CA ASN A 452 35.53 17.29 13.50
C ASN A 452 34.01 17.06 13.37
N SER A 453 33.24 17.40 14.39
CA SER A 453 31.76 17.33 14.32
C SER A 453 31.18 18.57 13.66
N ILE A 454 29.89 18.50 13.28
CA ILE A 454 29.12 19.64 12.79
C ILE A 454 27.82 19.74 13.59
N VAL A 455 27.52 20.92 14.12
CA VAL A 455 26.22 21.25 14.73
C VAL A 455 25.66 22.48 14.03
N SER A 456 24.66 22.29 13.17
CA SER A 456 24.13 23.38 12.35
C SER A 456 22.61 23.45 12.32
N ASN A 457 22.09 24.62 11.95
CA ASN A 457 20.69 24.79 11.59
C ASN A 457 19.71 24.25 12.65
N SER A 458 20.08 24.32 13.93
CA SER A 458 19.31 23.73 15.02
C SER A 458 18.76 24.78 15.97
N TYR A 459 17.57 24.49 16.52
CA TYR A 459 16.83 25.36 17.41
C TYR A 459 16.72 24.75 18.81
N ASN A 460 16.97 25.55 19.85
CA ASN A 460 16.67 25.19 21.23
C ASN A 460 15.71 26.21 21.84
N SER A 461 14.66 25.74 22.50
CA SER A 461 13.77 26.57 23.35
C SER A 461 13.57 26.01 24.75
N GLY A 462 13.95 24.75 24.98
CA GLY A 462 13.94 24.16 26.32
C GLY A 462 14.90 24.86 27.27
N ALA A 463 14.52 24.97 28.55
CA ALA A 463 15.37 25.54 29.57
C ALA A 463 16.54 24.59 29.88
N ILE A 464 17.73 25.15 30.07
CA ILE A 464 18.95 24.40 30.34
C ILE A 464 19.41 24.72 31.77
N ASP A 465 19.45 23.71 32.62
CA ASP A 465 20.03 23.78 33.97
C ASP A 465 21.21 22.81 34.03
N GLY A 466 22.44 23.31 33.93
CA GLY A 466 23.64 22.49 34.07
C GLY A 466 24.02 22.19 35.53
N GLY A 467 23.18 22.60 36.48
CA GLY A 467 23.32 22.32 37.90
C GLY A 467 24.58 22.91 38.53
N ASN A 468 25.09 22.21 39.55
CA ASN A 468 26.22 22.68 40.34
C ASN A 468 27.60 22.28 39.78
N GLY A 469 27.63 21.69 38.59
CA GLY A 469 28.81 21.12 37.93
C GLY A 469 29.90 22.14 37.58
N LYS A 470 31.00 21.61 37.04
CA LYS A 470 32.15 22.42 36.55
C LYS A 470 32.35 22.34 35.03
N GLY A 471 31.54 21.55 34.33
CA GLY A 471 31.56 21.47 32.87
C GLY A 471 30.95 22.71 32.22
N GLY A 472 31.17 22.85 30.91
CA GLY A 472 30.57 23.90 30.09
C GLY A 472 29.07 23.68 29.88
N ILE A 473 28.30 24.76 29.94
CA ILE A 473 26.85 24.78 29.82
C ILE A 473 26.49 25.72 28.68
N GLY A 474 25.90 25.20 27.61
CA GLY A 474 25.63 25.95 26.38
C GLY A 474 24.16 25.97 25.98
N GLY A 475 23.67 27.08 25.43
CA GLY A 475 22.34 27.13 24.80
C GLY A 475 22.18 26.14 23.65
N ILE A 476 23.26 25.88 22.90
CA ILE A 476 23.30 24.90 21.81
C ILE A 476 24.26 23.76 22.15
N VAL A 477 25.54 24.05 22.45
CA VAL A 477 26.56 23.02 22.71
C VAL A 477 27.29 23.23 24.04
N GLY A 478 27.34 22.23 24.91
CA GLY A 478 28.08 22.33 26.17
C GLY A 478 29.61 22.40 25.99
N TYR A 479 30.17 21.52 25.18
CA TYR A 479 31.60 21.51 24.81
C TYR A 479 31.82 21.28 23.31
N VAL A 480 32.75 22.03 22.73
CA VAL A 480 33.15 21.94 21.31
C VAL A 480 34.62 21.53 21.20
N GLY A 481 34.88 20.44 20.49
CA GLY A 481 36.20 19.87 20.20
C GLY A 481 36.96 20.55 19.05
N GLN A 482 38.11 19.99 18.67
CA GLN A 482 38.98 20.58 17.65
C GLN A 482 38.33 20.50 16.27
N SER A 483 38.47 21.56 15.45
CA SER A 483 37.98 21.57 14.06
C SER A 483 36.48 21.24 13.94
N THR A 484 35.73 21.48 15.01
CA THR A 484 34.28 21.29 15.06
C THR A 484 33.60 22.57 14.57
N ILE A 485 32.59 22.43 13.74
CA ILE A 485 31.88 23.56 13.15
C ILE A 485 30.52 23.72 13.83
N VAL A 486 30.22 24.92 14.33
CA VAL A 486 28.92 25.24 14.94
C VAL A 486 28.35 26.50 14.28
N HIS A 487 27.26 26.38 13.52
CA HIS A 487 26.73 27.52 12.78
C HIS A 487 25.22 27.54 12.54
N HIS A 488 24.67 28.74 12.30
CA HIS A 488 23.26 28.93 11.93
C HIS A 488 22.30 28.30 12.93
N ASN A 489 22.60 28.39 14.22
CA ASN A 489 21.74 27.87 15.28
C ASN A 489 21.02 29.02 16.00
N LEU A 490 19.87 28.72 16.61
CA LEU A 490 19.09 29.66 17.41
C LEU A 490 18.79 29.08 18.81
N ASN A 491 19.21 29.78 19.87
CA ASN A 491 18.80 29.48 21.23
C ASN A 491 17.78 30.52 21.75
N ASN A 492 16.60 30.04 22.09
CA ASN A 492 15.54 30.79 22.77
C ASN A 492 15.31 30.27 24.21
N GLY A 493 15.98 29.20 24.65
CA GLY A 493 15.87 28.68 26.01
C GLY A 493 16.75 29.45 27.01
N THR A 494 16.33 29.47 28.28
CA THR A 494 17.16 30.01 29.38
C THR A 494 18.34 29.08 29.66
N VAL A 495 19.50 29.64 30.00
CA VAL A 495 20.70 28.84 30.34
C VAL A 495 21.18 29.21 31.74
N GLU A 496 21.16 28.24 32.66
CA GLU A 496 21.58 28.39 34.05
C GLU A 496 22.66 27.38 34.43
N GLY A 497 23.61 27.83 35.27
CA GLY A 497 24.52 26.95 35.99
C GLY A 497 25.71 27.67 36.62
N ASN A 498 26.64 26.88 37.18
CA ASN A 498 27.68 27.43 38.07
C ASN A 498 28.96 27.93 37.39
N LYS A 499 29.35 27.40 36.23
CA LYS A 499 30.64 27.71 35.60
C LYS A 499 30.55 27.52 34.08
N MET A 500 31.26 28.34 33.31
CA MET A 500 31.41 28.19 31.84
C MET A 500 30.03 28.11 31.15
N VAL A 501 29.17 29.08 31.48
CA VAL A 501 27.81 29.20 30.97
C VAL A 501 27.81 30.14 29.76
N GLY A 502 27.42 29.65 28.59
CA GLY A 502 27.32 30.43 27.36
C GLY A 502 25.97 30.27 26.67
N CYS A 503 25.47 31.34 26.07
CA CYS A 503 24.14 31.34 25.44
C CYS A 503 24.10 30.51 24.14
N ILE A 504 25.25 30.19 23.55
CA ILE A 504 25.37 29.20 22.46
C ILE A 504 26.32 28.07 22.88
N ILE A 505 27.56 28.40 23.27
CA ILE A 505 28.59 27.42 23.61
C ILE A 505 29.08 27.59 25.05
N GLY A 506 29.09 26.50 25.83
CA GLY A 506 29.63 26.50 27.19
C GLY A 506 31.17 26.49 27.25
N ASN A 507 31.82 25.73 26.37
CA ASN A 507 33.28 25.71 26.22
C ASN A 507 33.71 25.35 24.80
N SER A 508 34.66 26.08 24.24
CA SER A 508 35.27 25.74 22.94
C SER A 508 36.80 25.76 23.03
N ILE A 509 37.43 24.86 22.28
CA ILE A 509 38.88 24.86 22.05
C ILE A 509 39.28 25.43 20.68
N ASP A 510 38.31 25.73 19.81
CA ASP A 510 38.52 26.25 18.46
C ASP A 510 37.40 27.22 18.09
N GLN A 511 37.69 28.52 18.17
CA GLN A 511 36.68 29.58 18.10
C GLN A 511 36.45 30.07 16.66
N ASP A 512 37.40 29.81 15.75
CA ASP A 512 37.34 30.26 14.36
C ASP A 512 36.25 29.53 13.54
N ASN A 513 35.73 28.41 14.07
CA ASN A 513 34.74 27.55 13.41
C ASN A 513 33.31 27.72 13.97
N VAL A 514 33.08 28.76 14.78
CA VAL A 514 31.77 29.08 15.36
C VAL A 514 31.27 30.41 14.81
N TRP A 515 30.16 30.41 14.08
CA TRP A 515 29.70 31.60 13.36
C TRP A 515 28.18 31.56 13.09
N ASN A 516 27.56 32.74 12.94
CA ASN A 516 26.11 32.88 12.67
C ASN A 516 25.21 32.12 13.65
N ASN A 517 25.53 32.12 14.93
CA ASN A 517 24.66 31.55 15.97
C ASN A 517 24.00 32.68 16.75
N TYR A 518 22.70 32.58 16.98
CA TYR A 518 21.89 33.64 17.55
C TYR A 518 21.19 33.18 18.83
N TYR A 519 20.99 34.10 19.77
CA TYR A 519 20.22 33.82 20.97
C TYR A 519 19.31 34.97 21.38
N TYR A 520 18.21 34.63 22.06
CA TYR A 520 17.29 35.61 22.61
C TYR A 520 17.91 36.32 23.83
N ASP A 521 18.07 37.64 23.74
CA ASP A 521 18.58 38.48 24.83
C ASP A 521 17.42 38.86 25.77
N TYR A 522 17.28 38.13 26.87
CA TYR A 522 16.33 38.45 27.91
C TYR A 522 16.89 39.62 28.74
N GLU A 523 16.56 40.87 28.38
CA GLU A 523 17.05 42.11 29.05
C GLU A 523 16.88 42.19 30.60
N ASN A 524 16.32 41.15 31.24
CA ASN A 524 16.19 41.00 32.70
C ASN A 524 16.59 39.59 33.21
N ALA A 525 17.49 38.88 32.53
CA ALA A 525 17.91 37.53 32.92
C ALA A 525 18.39 37.50 34.40
N PRO A 526 17.99 36.51 35.22
CA PRO A 526 18.29 36.46 36.66
C PRO A 526 19.77 36.62 36.98
N GLU A 527 20.12 37.32 38.06
CA GLU A 527 21.50 37.51 38.52
C GLU A 527 22.23 36.15 38.65
N GLY A 528 23.08 35.80 37.66
CA GLY A 528 23.69 34.47 37.53
C GLY A 528 23.63 33.86 36.13
N THR A 529 22.63 34.21 35.32
CA THR A 529 22.49 33.77 33.90
C THR A 529 23.61 34.27 32.98
N ASN A 530 24.36 35.30 33.40
CA ASN A 530 25.48 35.89 32.65
C ASN A 530 26.81 35.87 33.46
N ASN A 531 26.96 34.97 34.44
CA ASN A 531 28.22 34.83 35.22
C ASN A 531 29.25 33.89 34.55
N GLY A 532 29.04 33.48 33.30
CA GLY A 532 29.97 32.64 32.56
C GLY A 532 31.12 33.44 31.93
N ASP A 533 32.33 33.23 32.45
CA ASP A 533 33.62 33.78 32.00
C ASP A 533 34.05 33.40 30.55
N ILE A 534 33.21 33.55 29.51
CA ILE A 534 33.70 33.49 28.11
C ILE A 534 33.60 34.87 27.47
N GLU A 535 34.71 35.59 27.51
CA GLU A 535 34.96 36.78 26.69
C GLU A 535 34.93 36.39 25.20
N ASP A 536 34.07 37.06 24.40
CA ASP A 536 34.13 37.24 22.94
C ASP A 536 34.27 36.00 22.02
N ASN A 537 34.07 34.78 22.52
CA ASN A 537 34.62 33.56 21.91
C ASN A 537 33.65 32.39 21.73
N ASP A 538 32.36 32.56 22.02
CA ASP A 538 31.32 31.52 21.85
C ASP A 538 30.55 31.65 20.53
N GLY A 539 30.95 32.60 19.67
CA GLY A 539 30.31 32.92 18.39
C GLY A 539 28.82 33.29 18.52
N ALA A 540 28.40 33.73 19.72
CA ALA A 540 27.03 34.06 20.03
C ALA A 540 26.70 35.50 19.66
N ILE A 541 25.59 35.69 18.97
CA ILE A 541 25.08 37.00 18.56
C ILE A 541 23.71 37.20 19.25
N PRO A 542 23.59 38.13 20.22
CA PRO A 542 22.27 38.45 20.78
C PRO A 542 21.40 39.06 19.69
N ILE A 543 20.14 38.63 19.60
CA ILE A 543 19.23 39.20 18.59
C ILE A 543 18.82 40.64 18.93
N GLY A 544 18.82 41.03 20.21
CA GLY A 544 18.47 42.39 20.65
C GLY A 544 17.09 42.84 20.13
N ASP A 545 17.06 43.98 19.43
CA ASP A 545 15.84 44.57 18.86
C ASP A 545 15.45 44.00 17.47
N LEU A 546 16.15 42.98 16.95
CA LEU A 546 15.84 42.39 15.65
C LEU A 546 14.45 41.74 15.66
N THR A 547 13.73 41.89 14.54
CA THR A 547 12.49 41.16 14.29
C THR A 547 12.77 39.70 13.96
N TRP A 548 11.80 38.82 14.17
CA TRP A 548 11.96 37.40 13.79
C TRP A 548 12.14 37.19 12.28
N GLU A 549 11.61 38.08 11.43
CA GLU A 549 11.87 38.07 9.98
C GLU A 549 13.36 38.32 9.70
N GLU A 550 13.96 39.33 10.34
CA GLU A 550 15.38 39.63 10.20
C GLU A 550 16.27 38.50 10.75
N VAL A 551 15.86 37.85 11.85
CA VAL A 551 16.57 36.68 12.40
C VAL A 551 16.51 35.50 11.41
N GLN A 552 15.36 35.23 10.79
CA GLN A 552 15.25 34.21 9.74
C GLN A 552 16.17 34.51 8.57
N ASP A 553 16.17 35.75 8.05
CA ASP A 553 17.04 36.15 6.94
C ASP A 553 18.52 35.97 7.27
N LEU A 554 18.91 36.20 8.54
CA LEU A 554 20.26 35.98 9.02
C LEU A 554 20.65 34.50 9.16
N LEU A 555 19.68 33.64 9.51
CA LEU A 555 19.85 32.20 9.64
C LEU A 555 19.89 31.49 8.27
N ASN A 556 19.09 31.95 7.31
CA ASN A 556 19.09 31.46 5.93
C ASN A 556 20.20 32.09 5.06
N GLY A 557 20.59 33.33 5.38
CA GLY A 557 21.61 34.07 4.65
C GLY A 557 23.05 33.74 5.04
N ASN A 558 23.96 34.70 4.78
CA ASN A 558 25.36 34.68 5.26
C ASN A 558 26.19 33.42 4.94
N ASN A 559 26.07 32.87 3.72
CA ASN A 559 26.76 31.65 3.28
C ASN A 559 26.36 30.39 4.07
N ASN A 560 25.09 30.24 4.44
CA ASN A 560 24.59 28.95 4.93
C ASN A 560 24.90 27.85 3.90
N PRO A 561 25.77 26.87 4.24
CA PRO A 561 26.19 25.85 3.29
C PRO A 561 25.07 24.88 2.92
N ASP A 562 24.01 24.83 3.72
CA ASP A 562 22.90 23.90 3.58
C ASP A 562 21.73 24.47 2.74
N GLY A 563 21.70 25.78 2.45
CA GLY A 563 20.63 26.45 1.67
C GLY A 563 20.10 27.73 2.31
N ASP A 564 19.29 28.50 1.57
CA ASP A 564 18.67 29.78 1.99
C ASP A 564 17.17 29.68 2.33
N ASP A 565 16.63 28.47 2.43
CA ASP A 565 15.21 28.18 2.69
C ASP A 565 14.99 27.19 3.86
N ILE A 566 16.00 27.04 4.74
CA ILE A 566 15.97 26.09 5.85
C ILE A 566 15.05 26.59 6.98
N TRP A 567 15.19 27.85 7.38
CA TRP A 567 14.47 28.44 8.50
C TRP A 567 13.21 29.13 8.02
N ASN A 568 12.09 28.85 8.68
CA ASN A 568 10.78 29.42 8.37
C ASN A 568 10.11 29.92 9.65
N GLN A 569 9.36 31.01 9.56
CA GLN A 569 8.61 31.53 10.71
C GLN A 569 7.53 30.54 11.12
N ASP A 570 7.52 30.20 12.40
CA ASP A 570 6.41 29.49 13.00
C ASP A 570 5.35 30.50 13.44
N LEU A 571 4.26 30.58 12.68
CA LEU A 571 3.15 31.50 12.96
C LEU A 571 2.40 31.16 14.25
N ASP A 572 2.48 29.91 14.72
CA ASP A 572 1.85 29.48 15.97
C ASP A 572 2.70 29.84 17.20
N ASP A 573 4.00 30.11 16.99
CA ASP A 573 4.96 30.54 18.02
C ASP A 573 5.37 32.01 17.85
N ASN A 574 4.39 32.90 17.60
CA ASN A 574 4.59 34.34 17.42
C ASN A 574 5.63 34.71 16.32
N GLY A 575 5.79 33.86 15.31
CA GLY A 575 6.71 34.09 14.20
C GLY A 575 8.16 33.68 14.49
N VAL A 576 8.45 33.02 15.61
CA VAL A 576 9.81 32.53 15.92
C VAL A 576 10.29 31.61 14.78
N PRO A 577 11.49 31.85 14.18
CA PRO A 577 11.99 31.00 13.11
C PRO A 577 12.33 29.60 13.64
N LYS A 578 11.87 28.57 12.92
CA LYS A 578 12.22 27.16 13.17
C LYS A 578 12.81 26.54 11.90
N PRO A 579 13.78 25.62 12.02
CA PRO A 579 14.34 24.93 10.87
C PRO A 579 13.33 23.91 10.34
N GLY A 580 13.10 23.90 9.03
CA GLY A 580 12.07 23.12 8.36
C GLY A 580 12.33 21.63 8.41
N LEU A 581 11.39 20.88 9.00
CA LEU A 581 11.41 19.42 9.12
C LEU A 581 10.63 18.76 7.95
N GLY A 582 11.02 18.99 6.69
CA GLY A 582 10.45 18.32 5.51
C GLY A 582 9.22 18.97 4.85
N ALA A 583 8.89 18.50 3.63
CA ALA A 583 8.01 19.15 2.63
C ALA A 583 6.60 19.52 3.12
N ALA A 584 6.03 20.57 2.49
CA ALA A 584 4.77 21.24 2.87
C ALA A 584 3.47 20.39 2.81
N PHE A 585 3.50 19.15 2.29
CA PHE A 585 2.38 18.18 2.35
C PHE A 585 2.82 16.72 2.03
N LYS A 586 1.96 15.74 2.33
CA LYS A 586 2.12 14.29 2.08
C LYS A 586 0.94 13.70 1.30
N ILE A 587 1.21 12.87 0.28
CA ILE A 587 0.19 12.02 -0.35
C ILE A 587 -0.10 10.84 0.58
N ILE A 588 -1.27 10.82 1.21
CA ILE A 588 -1.73 9.75 2.12
C ILE A 588 -2.30 8.57 1.34
N ASN A 589 -3.00 8.86 0.24
CA ASN A 589 -3.57 7.82 -0.62
C ASN A 589 -3.55 8.28 -2.08
N SER A 590 -3.24 7.38 -2.99
CA SER A 590 -3.43 7.61 -4.42
C SER A 590 -4.03 6.38 -5.09
N VAL A 591 -5.03 6.61 -5.94
CA VAL A 591 -5.70 5.56 -6.70
C VAL A 591 -5.80 5.99 -8.14
N ILE A 592 -5.49 5.09 -9.06
CA ILE A 592 -5.66 5.31 -10.49
C ILE A 592 -6.48 4.20 -11.11
N LYS A 593 -7.39 4.58 -12.00
CA LYS A 593 -8.25 3.63 -12.67
C LYS A 593 -8.59 4.08 -14.07
N ALA A 594 -8.59 3.10 -14.97
CA ALA A 594 -9.00 3.29 -16.34
C ALA A 594 -10.53 3.52 -16.43
N GLY A 595 -10.95 4.58 -17.13
CA GLY A 595 -12.34 5.02 -17.25
C GLY A 595 -12.64 6.39 -16.63
N ARG A 596 -13.86 6.88 -16.93
CA ARG A 596 -14.43 8.12 -16.35
C ARG A 596 -15.13 7.80 -15.04
N TYR A 597 -14.56 8.23 -13.92
CA TYR A 597 -15.18 8.15 -12.61
C TYR A 597 -15.37 9.55 -12.05
N TYR A 598 -16.61 9.93 -11.80
CA TYR A 598 -16.92 11.27 -11.30
C TYR A 598 -16.89 11.38 -9.77
N THR A 599 -16.70 10.26 -9.07
CA THR A 599 -16.74 10.16 -7.61
C THR A 599 -15.75 9.10 -7.14
N VAL A 600 -15.19 9.30 -5.95
CA VAL A 600 -14.22 8.38 -5.33
C VAL A 600 -14.77 6.96 -5.17
N ALA A 601 -16.06 6.81 -4.84
CA ALA A 601 -16.71 5.52 -4.59
C ALA A 601 -16.61 4.50 -5.76
N SER A 602 -16.47 4.97 -7.00
CA SER A 602 -16.38 4.07 -8.17
C SER A 602 -14.94 3.68 -8.55
N LEU A 603 -13.95 4.32 -7.93
CA LEU A 603 -12.54 3.96 -8.10
C LEU A 603 -12.23 2.62 -7.41
N GLY A 604 -12.85 2.32 -6.28
CA GLY A 604 -12.46 1.19 -5.44
C GLY A 604 -11.27 1.55 -4.55
N THR A 605 -10.68 0.58 -3.85
CA THR A 605 -9.74 0.84 -2.75
C THR A 605 -8.26 0.69 -3.06
N ASP A 606 -7.82 -0.10 -4.04
CA ASP A 606 -6.41 -0.59 -4.04
C ASP A 606 -5.76 -0.76 -5.43
N THR A 607 -5.79 0.25 -6.32
CA THR A 607 -4.96 0.21 -7.53
C THR A 607 -4.16 1.49 -7.71
N SER A 608 -2.85 1.42 -7.43
CA SER A 608 -1.86 2.45 -7.75
C SER A 608 -1.32 2.34 -9.19
N GLU A 609 -1.79 1.34 -9.95
CA GLU A 609 -1.40 1.09 -11.34
C GLU A 609 -2.61 0.90 -12.25
N ALA A 610 -2.56 1.48 -13.45
CA ALA A 610 -3.54 1.25 -14.51
C ALA A 610 -2.89 1.09 -15.88
N THR A 611 -3.45 0.20 -16.72
CA THR A 611 -3.08 0.09 -18.13
C THR A 611 -4.14 0.77 -19.01
N ILE A 612 -3.71 1.71 -19.84
CA ILE A 612 -4.58 2.51 -20.70
C ILE A 612 -4.05 2.56 -22.14
N THR A 613 -4.93 2.89 -23.09
CA THR A 613 -4.53 3.21 -24.47
C THR A 613 -4.19 4.71 -24.61
N SER A 614 -3.50 5.11 -25.68
CA SER A 614 -3.14 6.51 -25.93
C SER A 614 -4.32 7.41 -26.32
N GLU A 615 -5.54 6.86 -26.42
CA GLU A 615 -6.80 7.57 -26.71
C GLU A 615 -7.79 7.54 -25.53
N SER A 616 -7.31 7.14 -24.36
CA SER A 616 -8.17 6.78 -23.23
C SER A 616 -8.61 7.95 -22.40
N VAL A 617 -9.56 7.63 -21.52
CA VAL A 617 -9.85 8.42 -20.33
C VAL A 617 -9.54 7.58 -19.10
N PHE A 618 -8.92 8.20 -18.13
CA PHE A 618 -8.63 7.58 -16.84
C PHE A 618 -8.82 8.59 -15.73
N THR A 619 -9.02 8.08 -14.53
CA THR A 619 -9.24 8.88 -13.34
C THR A 619 -8.16 8.57 -12.32
N VAL A 620 -7.69 9.63 -11.69
CA VAL A 620 -6.71 9.62 -10.61
C VAL A 620 -7.36 10.24 -9.39
N TYR A 621 -7.06 9.70 -8.23
CA TYR A 621 -7.48 10.22 -6.95
C TYR A 621 -6.25 10.39 -6.06
N PHE A 622 -6.22 11.51 -5.34
CA PHE A 622 -5.23 11.83 -4.33
C PHE A 622 -5.96 12.21 -3.05
N LYS A 623 -5.51 11.64 -1.93
CA LYS A 623 -5.77 12.15 -0.58
C LYS A 623 -4.46 12.70 -0.04
N MET A 624 -4.46 13.95 0.41
CA MET A 624 -3.25 14.67 0.79
C MET A 624 -3.39 15.24 2.20
N CYS A 625 -2.31 15.23 2.97
CA CYS A 625 -2.17 15.89 4.28
C CYS A 625 -1.31 17.13 4.11
N PHE A 626 -1.80 18.32 4.44
CA PHE A 626 -1.06 19.57 4.29
C PHE A 626 -0.45 20.04 5.62
N ASN A 627 0.68 20.74 5.57
CA ASN A 627 1.24 21.46 6.71
C ASN A 627 0.64 22.88 6.79
N THR A 628 0.73 23.51 7.96
CA THR A 628 0.26 24.88 8.19
C THR A 628 0.85 25.86 7.18
N GLY A 629 -0.01 26.67 6.56
CA GLY A 629 0.39 27.74 5.64
C GLY A 629 0.65 27.31 4.20
N CYS A 630 0.40 26.03 3.87
CA CYS A 630 0.48 25.56 2.49
C CYS A 630 -0.73 26.03 1.69
N GLU A 631 -0.49 26.64 0.51
CA GLU A 631 -1.55 27.10 -0.40
C GLU A 631 -1.93 25.98 -1.39
N PRO A 632 -3.12 25.36 -1.26
CA PRO A 632 -3.50 24.21 -2.08
C PRO A 632 -3.75 24.54 -3.55
N GLU A 633 -4.06 25.79 -3.90
CA GLU A 633 -4.22 26.23 -5.28
C GLU A 633 -2.91 26.38 -6.05
N GLU A 634 -1.78 26.56 -5.37
CA GLU A 634 -0.46 26.73 -6.01
C GLU A 634 0.20 25.40 -6.40
N GLN A 635 -0.45 24.27 -6.13
CA GLN A 635 0.10 22.94 -6.41
C GLN A 635 0.19 22.69 -7.92
N ILE A 636 1.23 22.00 -8.35
CA ILE A 636 1.55 21.73 -9.76
C ILE A 636 1.22 20.27 -10.08
N LEU A 637 0.29 20.06 -11.01
CA LEU A 637 -0.02 18.76 -11.60
C LEU A 637 0.93 18.47 -12.77
N ARG A 638 1.62 17.32 -12.72
CA ARG A 638 2.62 16.92 -13.73
C ARG A 638 2.54 15.44 -14.09
N ILE A 639 2.91 15.10 -15.32
CA ILE A 639 3.17 13.70 -15.72
C ILE A 639 4.66 13.54 -16.02
N LYS A 640 5.29 12.49 -15.50
CA LYS A 640 6.66 12.09 -15.83
C LYS A 640 6.70 10.74 -16.52
N ASN A 641 7.67 10.55 -17.40
CA ASN A 641 7.99 9.26 -18.00
C ASN A 641 8.93 8.43 -17.10
N ASN A 642 9.27 7.21 -17.54
CA ASN A 642 10.21 6.32 -16.85
C ASN A 642 11.64 6.86 -16.68
N ASN A 643 12.03 7.89 -17.44
CA ASN A 643 13.34 8.54 -17.32
C ASN A 643 13.29 9.75 -16.37
N GLU A 644 12.21 9.92 -15.60
CA GLU A 644 12.01 11.04 -14.67
C GLU A 644 11.85 12.42 -15.36
N GLU A 645 11.65 12.44 -16.68
CA GLU A 645 11.45 13.67 -17.46
C GLU A 645 9.96 14.04 -17.55
N GLY A 646 9.66 15.35 -17.46
CA GLY A 646 8.32 15.89 -17.64
C GLY A 646 7.78 15.62 -19.05
N VAL A 647 6.49 15.27 -19.14
CA VAL A 647 5.81 14.94 -20.40
C VAL A 647 4.86 16.06 -20.78
N GLU A 648 5.08 16.68 -21.93
CA GLU A 648 4.14 17.66 -22.48
C GLU A 648 2.79 17.00 -22.81
N LEU A 649 1.74 17.47 -22.16
CA LEU A 649 0.36 17.10 -22.47
C LEU A 649 -0.07 17.77 -23.77
N PRO A 650 -0.64 17.01 -24.72
CA PRO A 650 -0.94 17.53 -26.05
C PRO A 650 -2.19 18.42 -26.09
N VAL A 651 -2.27 19.29 -27.11
CA VAL A 651 -3.47 20.08 -27.41
C VAL A 651 -4.67 19.17 -27.60
N GLY A 652 -5.80 19.56 -27.01
CA GLY A 652 -7.04 18.77 -27.01
C GLY A 652 -7.20 17.86 -25.79
N THR A 653 -6.17 17.76 -24.93
CA THR A 653 -6.31 17.14 -23.61
C THR A 653 -7.29 17.97 -22.77
N SER A 654 -8.26 17.29 -22.16
CA SER A 654 -9.20 17.89 -21.20
C SER A 654 -8.96 17.25 -19.84
N ILE A 655 -8.86 18.05 -18.78
CA ILE A 655 -8.72 17.55 -17.41
C ILE A 655 -9.86 18.11 -16.58
N ILE A 656 -10.57 17.23 -15.87
CA ILE A 656 -11.60 17.60 -14.90
C ILE A 656 -11.03 17.34 -13.51
N MET A 657 -11.08 18.34 -12.64
CA MET A 657 -10.72 18.22 -11.24
C MET A 657 -11.98 18.28 -10.38
N LEU A 658 -12.13 17.37 -9.43
CA LEU A 658 -13.07 17.46 -8.33
C LEU A 658 -12.24 17.73 -7.07
N ALA A 659 -12.50 18.88 -6.43
CA ALA A 659 -11.79 19.30 -5.22
C ALA A 659 -12.78 19.68 -4.12
N GLU A 660 -12.40 19.44 -2.88
CA GLU A 660 -13.10 19.92 -1.70
C GLU A 660 -12.93 21.44 -1.55
N VAL A 661 -14.03 22.16 -1.27
CA VAL A 661 -14.05 23.64 -1.26
C VAL A 661 -14.52 24.25 0.06
N SER A 662 -14.79 23.43 1.09
CA SER A 662 -15.19 23.91 2.43
C SER A 662 -15.06 22.81 3.47
N ALA A 663 -14.74 23.18 4.72
CA ALA A 663 -14.66 22.29 5.89
C ALA A 663 -15.94 21.47 6.24
N GLU A 664 -17.05 21.69 5.52
CA GLU A 664 -18.29 20.90 5.63
C GLU A 664 -18.36 19.70 4.65
N GLY A 665 -17.27 19.37 3.93
CA GLY A 665 -17.24 18.23 3.00
C GLY A 665 -17.97 18.48 1.68
N SER A 666 -18.01 19.73 1.21
CA SER A 666 -18.63 20.08 -0.08
C SER A 666 -17.59 20.06 -1.21
N TYR A 667 -17.94 19.42 -2.33
CA TYR A 667 -17.05 19.28 -3.49
C TYR A 667 -17.54 20.11 -4.69
N SER A 668 -16.62 20.66 -5.46
CA SER A 668 -16.90 21.35 -6.72
C SER A 668 -16.08 20.78 -7.87
N TYR A 669 -16.68 20.74 -9.06
CA TYR A 669 -15.97 20.36 -10.28
C TYR A 669 -15.36 21.58 -10.94
N TYR A 670 -14.12 21.41 -11.39
CA TYR A 670 -13.34 22.35 -12.17
C TYR A 670 -12.81 21.66 -13.42
N TYR A 671 -12.42 22.43 -14.44
CA TYR A 671 -11.91 21.88 -15.68
C TYR A 671 -10.84 22.79 -16.31
N ILE A 672 -9.99 22.16 -17.13
CA ILE A 672 -9.08 22.84 -18.05
C ILE A 672 -9.10 22.11 -19.40
N ASN A 673 -9.06 22.87 -20.50
CA ASN A 673 -8.94 22.34 -21.85
C ASN A 673 -7.67 22.91 -22.48
N LEU A 674 -6.69 22.07 -22.78
CA LEU A 674 -5.39 22.52 -23.26
C LEU A 674 -5.48 23.00 -24.72
N THR A 675 -5.20 24.29 -24.92
CA THR A 675 -5.08 24.91 -26.25
C THR A 675 -3.65 24.98 -26.76
N THR A 676 -2.67 24.79 -25.87
CA THR A 676 -1.23 24.70 -26.13
C THR A 676 -0.65 23.52 -25.35
N PRO A 677 0.41 22.86 -25.85
CA PRO A 677 1.10 21.84 -25.07
C PRO A 677 1.72 22.44 -23.80
N THR A 678 1.68 21.70 -22.70
CA THR A 678 2.35 22.06 -21.43
C THR A 678 2.72 20.80 -20.65
N ASP A 679 3.84 20.81 -19.94
CA ASP A 679 4.26 19.71 -19.07
C ASP A 679 3.90 19.93 -17.59
N THR A 680 3.36 21.10 -17.25
CA THR A 680 2.94 21.50 -15.89
C THR A 680 1.62 22.27 -15.96
N ILE A 681 0.77 22.08 -14.94
CA ILE A 681 -0.50 22.81 -14.77
C ILE A 681 -0.64 23.15 -13.30
N THR A 682 -0.78 24.43 -12.96
CA THR A 682 -1.03 24.87 -11.58
C THR A 682 -2.53 24.70 -11.26
N LEU A 683 -2.90 24.31 -10.03
CA LEU A 683 -4.30 24.02 -9.71
C LEU A 683 -5.20 25.25 -9.83
N ASP A 684 -4.68 26.45 -9.57
CA ASP A 684 -5.39 27.72 -9.78
C ASP A 684 -5.79 27.98 -11.25
N GLU A 685 -5.19 27.30 -12.22
CA GLU A 685 -5.56 27.42 -13.64
C GLU A 685 -6.91 26.76 -13.97
N PHE A 686 -7.41 25.88 -13.09
CA PHE A 686 -8.66 25.16 -13.29
C PHE A 686 -9.88 26.07 -13.10
N ILE A 687 -10.80 26.06 -14.05
CA ILE A 687 -12.02 26.89 -14.04
C ILE A 687 -13.19 26.07 -13.51
N LYS A 688 -13.95 26.62 -12.57
CA LYS A 688 -15.15 25.98 -12.01
C LYS A 688 -16.19 25.69 -13.09
N MET A 689 -16.72 24.47 -13.11
CA MET A 689 -17.75 24.08 -14.07
C MET A 689 -19.01 24.94 -13.91
N GLY A 690 -19.50 25.47 -15.02
CA GLY A 690 -20.61 26.43 -15.05
C GLY A 690 -20.17 27.90 -14.91
N SER A 691 -18.88 28.15 -14.71
CA SER A 691 -18.26 29.48 -14.75
C SER A 691 -17.33 29.61 -15.95
N THR A 692 -17.01 30.86 -16.31
CA THR A 692 -15.98 31.19 -17.32
C THR A 692 -14.83 32.00 -16.72
N THR A 693 -14.88 32.33 -15.43
CA THR A 693 -13.93 33.25 -14.78
C THR A 693 -13.57 32.86 -13.34
N GLU A 694 -14.27 31.90 -12.73
CA GLU A 694 -14.01 31.47 -11.36
C GLU A 694 -12.98 30.34 -11.38
N HIS A 695 -11.78 30.66 -10.92
CA HIS A 695 -10.65 29.73 -10.80
C HIS A 695 -10.72 28.95 -9.48
N TYR A 696 -10.02 27.82 -9.41
CA TYR A 696 -9.81 27.12 -8.15
C TYR A 696 -9.01 28.03 -7.21
N ASN A 697 -9.49 28.15 -5.98
CA ASN A 697 -8.92 28.98 -4.93
C ASN A 697 -9.37 28.35 -3.62
N SER A 698 -8.42 27.84 -2.84
CA SER A 698 -8.67 27.25 -1.53
C SER A 698 -8.21 28.23 -0.46
N ALA A 699 -8.69 28.06 0.77
CA ALA A 699 -8.02 28.73 1.87
C ALA A 699 -6.69 28.02 2.17
N PRO A 700 -5.67 28.74 2.70
CA PRO A 700 -4.45 28.14 3.19
C PRO A 700 -4.78 26.98 4.14
N ALA A 701 -4.07 25.86 3.99
CA ALA A 701 -4.28 24.68 4.81
C ALA A 701 -3.72 24.88 6.23
N ALA A 702 -4.41 24.32 7.22
CA ALA A 702 -3.87 24.15 8.57
C ALA A 702 -3.00 22.88 8.62
N GLU A 703 -2.21 22.71 9.69
CA GLU A 703 -1.49 21.46 9.95
C GLU A 703 -2.44 20.26 9.94
N ASP A 704 -1.98 19.17 9.32
CA ASP A 704 -2.72 17.92 9.16
C ASP A 704 -4.06 18.04 8.42
N ASP A 705 -4.32 19.15 7.72
CA ASP A 705 -5.54 19.31 6.93
C ASP A 705 -5.53 18.31 5.77
N GLU A 706 -6.52 17.42 5.76
CA GLU A 706 -6.66 16.41 4.72
C GLU A 706 -7.53 16.95 3.57
N LYS A 707 -7.00 17.02 2.34
CA LYS A 707 -7.82 17.34 1.16
C LYS A 707 -7.82 16.22 0.14
N GLU A 708 -8.97 16.03 -0.48
CA GLU A 708 -9.20 15.05 -1.53
C GLU A 708 -9.30 15.71 -2.90
N TYR A 709 -8.56 15.15 -3.86
CA TYR A 709 -8.57 15.56 -5.25
C TYR A 709 -8.85 14.37 -6.15
N LEU A 710 -9.72 14.56 -7.14
CA LEU A 710 -9.95 13.57 -8.20
C LEU A 710 -9.75 14.25 -9.55
N PHE A 711 -8.84 13.71 -10.36
CA PHE A 711 -8.51 14.20 -11.70
C PHE A 711 -8.95 13.19 -12.75
N ILE A 712 -9.74 13.63 -13.73
CA ILE A 712 -10.12 12.84 -14.90
C ILE A 712 -9.35 13.38 -16.10
N PHE A 713 -8.39 12.59 -16.59
CA PHE A 713 -7.60 12.92 -17.78
C PHE A 713 -8.29 12.35 -19.00
N ASP A 714 -8.69 13.22 -19.93
CA ASP A 714 -9.38 12.86 -21.16
C ASP A 714 -8.54 13.21 -22.40
N PHE A 715 -8.00 12.17 -23.04
CA PHE A 715 -7.25 12.27 -24.30
C PHE A 715 -8.11 11.99 -25.54
N SER A 716 -9.42 11.76 -25.40
CA SER A 716 -10.27 11.30 -26.51
C SER A 716 -10.36 12.30 -27.67
N ASN A 717 -10.14 13.59 -27.39
CA ASN A 717 -10.11 14.70 -28.36
C ASN A 717 -8.71 15.02 -28.90
N VAL A 718 -7.67 14.33 -28.44
CA VAL A 718 -6.30 14.52 -28.92
C VAL A 718 -6.18 13.98 -30.34
N ALA A 719 -5.59 14.78 -31.23
CA ALA A 719 -5.37 14.39 -32.63
C ALA A 719 -4.45 13.16 -32.72
N SER A 720 -4.68 12.31 -33.71
CA SER A 720 -4.03 10.99 -33.83
C SER A 720 -2.50 11.02 -33.91
N GLU A 721 -1.96 12.13 -34.38
CA GLU A 721 -0.54 12.43 -34.56
C GLU A 721 0.12 13.02 -33.31
N ASN A 722 -0.66 13.48 -32.33
CA ASN A 722 -0.20 14.16 -31.10
C ASN A 722 -0.44 13.31 -29.84
N GLN A 723 -0.72 12.02 -29.99
CA GLN A 723 -0.97 11.13 -28.87
C GLN A 723 0.30 10.89 -28.04
N ILE A 724 0.13 10.73 -26.73
CA ILE A 724 1.23 10.38 -25.82
C ILE A 724 1.78 9.00 -26.21
N SER A 725 3.10 8.88 -26.21
CA SER A 725 3.78 7.66 -26.64
C SER A 725 3.50 6.48 -25.70
N PRO A 726 3.57 5.23 -26.18
CA PRO A 726 3.51 4.07 -25.30
C PRO A 726 4.71 4.03 -24.35
N ASP A 727 4.47 4.13 -23.04
CA ASP A 727 5.46 3.99 -21.97
C ASP A 727 4.75 3.83 -20.61
N SER A 728 5.50 3.63 -19.52
CA SER A 728 4.98 3.86 -18.17
C SER A 728 5.25 5.29 -17.73
N TYR A 729 4.28 5.83 -17.00
CA TYR A 729 4.21 7.21 -16.56
C TYR A 729 3.77 7.27 -15.11
N LYS A 730 4.17 8.34 -14.42
CA LYS A 730 3.68 8.69 -13.09
C LYS A 730 3.02 10.06 -13.11
N ILE A 731 2.03 10.23 -12.25
CA ILE A 731 1.32 11.51 -12.09
C ILE A 731 1.69 12.07 -10.74
N GLU A 732 2.22 13.27 -10.74
CA GLU A 732 2.68 13.97 -9.55
C GLU A 732 1.77 15.18 -9.30
N LEU A 733 1.55 15.46 -8.03
CA LEU A 733 1.01 16.72 -7.55
C LEU A 733 2.07 17.30 -6.60
N LEU A 734 2.64 18.44 -6.97
CA LEU A 734 3.90 18.98 -6.44
C LEU A 734 3.69 20.35 -5.79
N THR A 735 4.49 20.70 -4.79
CA THR A 735 4.63 22.11 -4.37
C THR A 735 5.18 22.98 -5.50
N PRO A 736 5.05 24.32 -5.45
CA PRO A 736 5.81 25.24 -6.31
C PRO A 736 7.32 24.97 -6.36
N ASN A 737 7.90 24.44 -5.27
CA ASN A 737 9.30 24.04 -5.15
C ASN A 737 9.58 22.58 -5.60
N GLU A 738 8.66 21.96 -6.34
CA GLU A 738 8.77 20.61 -6.91
C GLU A 738 8.99 19.46 -5.89
N SER A 739 8.54 19.63 -4.65
CA SER A 739 8.65 18.63 -3.58
C SER A 739 7.31 17.98 -3.24
N TYR A 740 7.35 16.72 -2.79
CA TYR A 740 6.22 15.98 -2.19
C TYR A 740 6.75 14.74 -1.46
N SER A 741 5.93 14.12 -0.60
CA SER A 741 6.18 12.80 -0.03
C SER A 741 4.98 11.85 -0.26
N GLY A 742 5.21 10.54 -0.25
CA GLY A 742 4.19 9.52 -0.55
C GLY A 742 4.29 8.94 -1.96
N THR A 743 3.48 7.91 -2.25
CA THR A 743 3.55 7.17 -3.51
C THR A 743 2.64 7.78 -4.58
N PRO A 744 3.18 8.26 -5.72
CA PRO A 744 2.36 8.73 -6.82
C PRO A 744 1.71 7.54 -7.55
N PRO A 745 0.54 7.73 -8.17
CA PRO A 745 -0.07 6.72 -9.02
C PRO A 745 0.70 6.58 -10.34
N ILE A 746 0.84 5.34 -10.79
CA ILE A 746 1.56 4.96 -12.01
C ILE A 746 0.55 4.46 -13.05
N PHE A 747 0.82 4.71 -14.33
CA PHE A 747 0.03 4.11 -15.40
C PHE A 747 0.90 3.79 -16.62
N THR A 748 0.50 2.75 -17.35
CA THR A 748 1.14 2.36 -18.59
C THR A 748 0.24 2.67 -19.77
N ILE A 749 0.77 3.42 -20.75
CA ILE A 749 0.16 3.59 -22.07
C ILE A 749 0.69 2.50 -22.98
N THR A 750 -0.17 1.67 -23.55
CA THR A 750 0.22 0.52 -24.40
C THR A 750 0.14 0.80 -25.91
N GLY A 751 -0.26 2.01 -26.29
CA GLY A 751 -0.52 2.43 -27.68
C GLY A 751 -2.00 2.51 -28.00
N LYS A 752 -2.37 2.40 -29.29
CA LYS A 752 -3.76 2.55 -29.75
C LYS A 752 -4.31 1.28 -30.39
N ASN A 753 -5.62 1.10 -30.28
CA ASN A 753 -6.34 0.08 -31.00
C ASN A 753 -6.28 0.36 -32.51
N THR A 754 -5.95 -0.66 -33.30
CA THR A 754 -5.97 -0.54 -34.76
C THR A 754 -7.15 -1.32 -35.33
N TYR A 755 -7.97 -0.64 -36.13
CA TYR A 755 -9.15 -1.23 -36.76
C TYR A 755 -8.92 -1.39 -38.26
N THR A 756 -9.30 -2.54 -38.79
CA THR A 756 -9.26 -2.84 -40.22
C THR A 756 -10.66 -3.18 -40.70
N LEU A 757 -11.00 -2.75 -41.91
CA LEU A 757 -12.29 -3.07 -42.51
C LEU A 757 -12.04 -3.58 -43.92
N THR A 758 -12.10 -4.90 -44.08
CA THR A 758 -12.04 -5.54 -45.40
C THR A 758 -13.45 -5.85 -45.87
N VAL A 759 -13.66 -5.63 -47.16
CA VAL A 759 -14.96 -5.82 -47.80
C VAL A 759 -14.68 -6.72 -48.99
N HIS A 760 -15.40 -7.82 -49.07
CA HIS A 760 -15.31 -8.79 -50.15
C HIS A 760 -16.68 -8.93 -50.79
N GLY A 761 -16.83 -8.40 -51.99
CA GLY A 761 -18.08 -8.51 -52.72
C GLY A 761 -18.24 -9.87 -53.40
N GLY A 762 -19.48 -10.35 -53.41
CA GLY A 762 -19.93 -11.51 -54.16
C GLY A 762 -21.13 -11.14 -55.05
N THR A 763 -21.82 -12.16 -55.54
CA THR A 763 -23.09 -12.00 -56.25
C THR A 763 -24.21 -11.82 -55.23
N ASP A 764 -24.88 -10.66 -55.25
CA ASP A 764 -25.98 -10.26 -54.36
C ASP A 764 -25.68 -10.31 -52.84
N THR A 765 -24.42 -10.55 -52.48
CA THR A 765 -23.95 -10.68 -51.10
C THR A 765 -22.57 -10.03 -50.98
N CYS A 766 -22.22 -9.61 -49.78
CA CYS A 766 -20.91 -9.11 -49.44
C CYS A 766 -20.51 -9.63 -48.06
N THR A 767 -19.26 -10.04 -47.91
CA THR A 767 -18.67 -10.34 -46.60
C THR A 767 -17.83 -9.14 -46.17
N VAL A 768 -18.11 -8.62 -44.99
CA VAL A 768 -17.37 -7.52 -44.36
C VAL A 768 -16.64 -8.10 -43.16
N SER A 769 -15.31 -8.06 -43.17
CA SER A 769 -14.52 -8.41 -41.99
C SER A 769 -14.11 -7.14 -41.27
N LEU A 770 -14.66 -6.93 -40.07
CA LEU A 770 -14.23 -5.86 -39.16
C LEU A 770 -13.18 -6.44 -38.22
N GLY A 771 -11.91 -6.20 -38.55
CA GLY A 771 -10.78 -6.60 -37.72
C GLY A 771 -10.46 -5.56 -36.67
N GLN A 772 -10.01 -6.04 -35.51
CA GLN A 772 -9.40 -5.21 -34.48
C GLN A 772 -8.11 -5.89 -34.02
N VAL A 773 -7.01 -5.14 -34.03
CA VAL A 773 -5.81 -5.48 -33.25
C VAL A 773 -5.89 -4.62 -31.99
N ALA A 774 -6.40 -5.22 -30.93
CA ALA A 774 -6.55 -4.55 -29.64
C ALA A 774 -5.20 -4.49 -28.93
N VAL A 775 -4.91 -3.35 -28.31
CA VAL A 775 -3.84 -3.24 -27.31
C VAL A 775 -4.45 -3.35 -25.92
N ALA A 776 -3.69 -3.84 -24.96
CA ALA A 776 -4.19 -4.00 -23.59
C ALA A 776 -4.42 -2.63 -22.94
N GLY A 777 -5.64 -2.33 -22.50
CA GLY A 777 -5.97 -1.08 -21.82
C GLY A 777 -7.42 -0.69 -22.01
N TYR A 778 -7.93 0.23 -21.19
CA TYR A 778 -9.25 0.83 -21.41
C TYR A 778 -9.20 1.75 -22.62
N ASP A 779 -10.24 1.74 -23.45
CA ASP A 779 -10.40 2.66 -24.58
C ASP A 779 -11.85 3.15 -24.58
N GLU A 780 -12.09 4.41 -24.22
CA GLU A 780 -13.45 4.93 -24.12
C GLU A 780 -14.18 4.96 -25.48
N LYS A 781 -13.43 5.06 -26.58
CA LYS A 781 -14.01 5.15 -27.92
C LYS A 781 -14.70 3.85 -28.32
N THR A 782 -14.28 2.70 -27.77
CA THR A 782 -14.80 1.39 -28.17
C THR A 782 -15.24 0.47 -27.03
N ALA A 783 -14.81 0.70 -25.78
CA ALA A 783 -15.19 -0.10 -24.63
C ALA A 783 -16.70 -0.02 -24.35
N GLY A 784 -17.36 -1.18 -24.27
CA GLY A 784 -18.80 -1.30 -24.03
C GLY A 784 -19.69 -0.73 -25.15
N LYS A 785 -19.10 -0.30 -26.28
CA LYS A 785 -19.84 0.19 -27.45
C LYS A 785 -20.31 -0.96 -28.32
N VAL A 786 -21.39 -0.71 -29.05
CA VAL A 786 -21.88 -1.59 -30.12
C VAL A 786 -21.39 -1.08 -31.48
N TRP A 787 -21.20 -1.99 -32.43
CA TRP A 787 -20.69 -1.65 -33.75
C TRP A 787 -21.81 -1.52 -34.78
N ALA A 788 -21.76 -0.44 -35.56
CA ALA A 788 -22.69 -0.18 -36.64
C ALA A 788 -21.94 0.16 -37.94
N GLY A 789 -22.32 -0.47 -39.04
CA GLY A 789 -21.82 -0.14 -40.38
C GLY A 789 -22.78 0.80 -41.08
N SER A 790 -22.34 2.02 -41.43
CA SER A 790 -23.03 2.82 -42.44
C SER A 790 -22.53 2.40 -43.81
N PHE A 791 -23.42 1.98 -44.70
CA PHE A 791 -23.03 1.63 -46.06
C PHE A 791 -23.84 2.40 -47.10
N TYR A 792 -23.22 2.59 -48.25
CA TYR A 792 -23.80 3.17 -49.44
C TYR A 792 -23.37 2.38 -50.67
N LEU A 793 -24.20 2.43 -51.71
CA LEU A 793 -23.84 1.94 -53.03
C LEU A 793 -23.45 3.11 -53.91
N GLU A 794 -22.39 2.93 -54.69
CA GLU A 794 -21.89 3.91 -55.63
C GLU A 794 -21.70 3.22 -56.98
N LYS A 795 -22.16 3.88 -58.05
CA LYS A 795 -21.90 3.44 -59.42
C LYS A 795 -21.44 4.65 -60.22
N ASP A 796 -20.32 4.48 -60.93
CA ASP A 796 -19.66 5.52 -61.71
C ASP A 796 -19.37 6.82 -60.93
N GLY A 797 -18.93 6.70 -59.66
CA GLY A 797 -18.61 7.87 -58.83
C GLY A 797 -19.80 8.52 -58.12
N VAL A 798 -21.02 7.99 -58.30
CA VAL A 798 -22.26 8.60 -57.78
C VAL A 798 -22.99 7.66 -56.82
N LYS A 799 -23.22 8.12 -55.57
CA LYS A 799 -24.02 7.41 -54.57
C LYS A 799 -25.43 7.16 -55.09
N LYS A 800 -25.87 5.90 -55.13
CA LYS A 800 -27.20 5.48 -55.55
C LYS A 800 -28.06 5.18 -54.32
N PRO A 801 -29.30 5.69 -54.24
CA PRO A 801 -30.22 5.35 -53.16
C PRO A 801 -30.63 3.88 -53.24
N ILE A 802 -30.74 3.22 -52.09
CA ILE A 802 -31.20 1.83 -52.05
C ILE A 802 -32.73 1.83 -52.20
N PRO A 803 -33.31 1.07 -53.16
CA PRO A 803 -34.74 1.11 -53.41
C PRO A 803 -35.57 0.63 -52.20
N PRO A 804 -36.70 1.30 -51.89
CA PRO A 804 -37.65 0.81 -50.89
C PRO A 804 -38.17 -0.58 -51.27
N GLY A 805 -38.24 -1.48 -50.29
CA GLY A 805 -38.57 -2.90 -50.51
C GLY A 805 -37.34 -3.82 -50.55
N THR A 806 -36.13 -3.27 -50.62
CA THR A 806 -34.89 -4.05 -50.49
C THR A 806 -34.82 -4.68 -49.11
N ARG A 807 -34.51 -5.97 -49.04
CA ARG A 807 -34.23 -6.68 -47.78
C ARG A 807 -32.73 -6.77 -47.58
N ILE A 808 -32.27 -6.26 -46.44
CA ILE A 808 -30.87 -6.31 -46.03
C ILE A 808 -30.81 -7.22 -44.81
N ASN A 809 -30.06 -8.32 -44.91
CA ASN A 809 -30.07 -9.42 -43.94
C ASN A 809 -31.50 -9.84 -43.53
N GLY A 810 -32.40 -9.91 -44.52
CA GLY A 810 -33.80 -10.30 -44.34
C GLY A 810 -34.75 -9.20 -43.85
N LYS A 811 -34.26 -8.01 -43.45
CA LYS A 811 -35.11 -6.90 -42.98
C LYS A 811 -35.44 -5.93 -44.13
N THR A 812 -36.72 -5.76 -44.42
CA THR A 812 -37.20 -4.81 -45.45
C THR A 812 -36.95 -3.37 -45.02
N ILE A 813 -36.28 -2.59 -45.88
CA ILE A 813 -36.09 -1.15 -45.67
C ILE A 813 -37.22 -0.35 -46.35
N ALA A 814 -37.71 0.68 -45.66
CA ALA A 814 -38.85 1.48 -46.10
C ALA A 814 -38.48 2.86 -46.67
N SER A 815 -37.19 3.24 -46.66
CA SER A 815 -36.73 4.60 -46.98
C SER A 815 -35.82 4.63 -48.22
N THR A 816 -35.79 5.77 -48.92
CA THR A 816 -34.97 6.03 -50.12
C THR A 816 -33.62 6.69 -49.80
N TRP A 817 -33.09 6.48 -48.60
CA TRP A 817 -31.88 7.17 -48.15
C TRP A 817 -30.66 6.59 -48.88
N SER A 818 -29.65 7.41 -49.11
CA SER A 818 -28.41 6.96 -49.78
C SER A 818 -27.48 6.17 -48.85
N GLU A 819 -27.78 6.14 -47.56
CA GLU A 819 -27.01 5.43 -46.54
C GLU A 819 -27.94 4.69 -45.58
N HIS A 820 -27.55 3.47 -45.25
CA HIS A 820 -28.27 2.59 -44.33
C HIS A 820 -27.32 2.03 -43.28
N PHE A 821 -27.87 1.71 -42.11
CA PHE A 821 -27.12 1.19 -40.98
C PHE A 821 -27.45 -0.28 -40.71
N ILE A 822 -26.41 -1.05 -40.41
CA ILE A 822 -26.50 -2.43 -39.94
C ILE A 822 -25.69 -2.57 -38.66
N ALA A 823 -26.09 -3.49 -37.79
CA ALA A 823 -25.24 -3.93 -36.70
C ALA A 823 -24.07 -4.75 -37.28
N LEU A 824 -22.87 -4.53 -36.75
CA LEU A 824 -21.68 -5.32 -37.04
C LEU A 824 -21.21 -6.02 -35.76
N THR A 825 -20.48 -7.11 -35.91
CA THR A 825 -19.66 -7.73 -34.88
C THR A 825 -18.19 -7.70 -35.31
N LEU A 826 -17.26 -7.78 -34.36
CA LEU A 826 -15.85 -8.01 -34.69
C LEU A 826 -15.72 -9.37 -35.40
N GLY A 827 -14.89 -9.42 -36.44
CA GLY A 827 -14.76 -10.58 -37.35
C GLY A 827 -15.65 -10.46 -38.59
N ASP A 828 -16.00 -11.62 -39.16
CA ASP A 828 -16.74 -11.69 -40.42
C ASP A 828 -18.23 -11.43 -40.24
N ASN A 829 -18.76 -10.53 -41.06
CA ASN A 829 -20.16 -10.15 -41.14
C ASN A 829 -20.64 -10.39 -42.56
N THR A 830 -21.70 -11.17 -42.72
CA THR A 830 -22.33 -11.32 -44.05
C THR A 830 -23.45 -10.31 -44.20
N ILE A 831 -23.41 -9.55 -45.29
CA ILE A 831 -24.44 -8.62 -45.72
C ILE A 831 -25.06 -9.19 -47.00
N SER A 832 -26.31 -9.63 -46.93
CA SER A 832 -27.07 -10.10 -48.09
C SER A 832 -28.02 -9.02 -48.56
N PHE A 833 -28.06 -8.78 -49.87
CA PHE A 833 -29.00 -7.87 -50.53
C PHE A 833 -30.05 -8.70 -51.26
N ASP A 834 -31.32 -8.55 -50.89
CA ASP A 834 -32.44 -9.17 -51.59
C ASP A 834 -33.37 -8.09 -52.16
N LEU A 835 -33.34 -7.98 -53.49
CA LEU A 835 -34.11 -7.02 -54.28
C LEU A 835 -35.43 -7.58 -54.82
N SER A 836 -35.80 -8.82 -54.48
CA SER A 836 -36.96 -9.53 -55.04
C SER A 836 -38.30 -8.83 -54.78
N ASN A 837 -38.38 -8.03 -53.71
CA ASN A 837 -39.58 -7.28 -53.32
C ASN A 837 -39.52 -5.79 -53.69
N CYS A 838 -38.52 -5.36 -54.48
CA CYS A 838 -38.38 -3.98 -54.91
C CYS A 838 -39.31 -3.67 -56.10
N PRO A 839 -40.20 -2.66 -56.01
CA PRO A 839 -41.04 -2.24 -57.14
C PRO A 839 -40.22 -1.73 -58.33
N ILE A 840 -39.09 -1.09 -58.04
CA ILE A 840 -38.10 -0.58 -59.01
C ILE A 840 -36.71 -1.01 -58.48
N PRO A 841 -36.20 -2.19 -58.87
CA PRO A 841 -34.89 -2.65 -58.42
C PRO A 841 -33.76 -1.83 -59.04
N LEU A 842 -32.58 -1.88 -58.42
CA LEU A 842 -31.35 -1.37 -59.02
C LEU A 842 -31.09 -2.08 -60.36
N GLU A 843 -30.51 -1.36 -61.32
CA GLU A 843 -30.04 -1.97 -62.56
C GLU A 843 -28.94 -2.99 -62.26
N SER A 844 -28.93 -4.11 -63.01
CA SER A 844 -27.90 -5.13 -62.87
C SER A 844 -26.53 -4.58 -63.26
N GLY A 845 -25.48 -5.12 -62.64
CA GLY A 845 -24.10 -4.74 -62.89
C GLY A 845 -23.29 -4.46 -61.63
N GLU A 846 -22.09 -3.92 -61.83
CA GLU A 846 -21.12 -3.68 -60.76
C GLU A 846 -21.40 -2.37 -60.00
N TYR A 847 -21.32 -2.44 -58.68
CA TYR A 847 -21.41 -1.29 -57.78
C TYR A 847 -20.26 -1.32 -56.77
N THR A 848 -19.74 -0.16 -56.40
CA THR A 848 -18.89 -0.02 -55.22
C THR A 848 -19.77 0.08 -53.98
N LEU A 849 -19.69 -0.89 -53.10
CA LEU A 849 -20.24 -0.82 -51.75
C LEU A 849 -19.19 -0.15 -50.85
N GLY A 850 -19.44 1.08 -50.42
CA GLY A 850 -18.65 1.75 -49.41
C GLY A 850 -19.25 1.53 -48.02
N ILE A 851 -18.41 1.26 -47.02
CA ILE A 851 -18.83 1.07 -45.64
C ILE A 851 -17.92 1.83 -44.67
N THR A 852 -18.52 2.44 -43.65
CA THR A 852 -17.83 3.05 -42.51
C THR A 852 -18.31 2.35 -41.24
N ALA A 853 -17.39 1.83 -40.45
CA ALA A 853 -17.72 1.24 -39.15
C ALA A 853 -17.71 2.33 -38.08
N TYR A 854 -18.72 2.30 -37.22
CA TYR A 854 -18.89 3.18 -36.07
C TYR A 854 -18.98 2.35 -34.78
N ALA A 855 -18.18 2.69 -33.78
CA ALA A 855 -18.39 2.27 -32.41
C ALA A 855 -19.31 3.30 -31.72
N CYS A 856 -20.52 2.89 -31.36
CA CYS A 856 -21.57 3.78 -30.88
C CYS A 856 -22.27 3.21 -29.64
N SER A 857 -22.85 4.08 -28.82
CA SER A 857 -23.65 3.65 -27.66
C SER A 857 -25.09 3.25 -28.07
N ASP A 858 -25.55 3.72 -29.22
CA ASP A 858 -26.91 3.51 -29.73
C ASP A 858 -26.88 3.25 -31.25
N LEU A 859 -27.35 2.07 -31.66
CA LEU A 859 -27.46 1.69 -33.07
C LEU A 859 -28.46 2.56 -33.85
N SER A 860 -29.33 3.31 -33.17
CA SER A 860 -30.25 4.26 -33.80
C SER A 860 -29.58 5.57 -34.22
N LEU A 861 -28.43 5.89 -33.63
CA LEU A 861 -27.62 7.09 -33.93
C LEU A 861 -26.13 6.77 -34.18
N PRO A 862 -25.77 5.90 -35.14
CA PRO A 862 -24.38 5.45 -35.30
C PRO A 862 -23.37 6.57 -35.56
N ARG A 863 -23.81 7.64 -36.26
CA ARG A 863 -22.96 8.79 -36.62
C ARG A 863 -22.58 9.68 -35.43
N ALA A 864 -23.23 9.51 -34.29
CA ALA A 864 -22.81 10.14 -33.04
C ALA A 864 -21.66 9.37 -32.36
N GLY A 865 -21.33 8.16 -32.85
CA GLY A 865 -20.24 7.34 -32.34
C GLY A 865 -18.89 7.59 -33.03
N PHE A 866 -17.85 6.94 -32.50
CA PHE A 866 -16.49 6.99 -33.03
C PHE A 866 -16.41 6.20 -34.35
N ALA A 867 -15.81 6.77 -35.38
CA ALA A 867 -15.70 6.17 -36.71
C ALA A 867 -14.25 5.74 -37.03
N PRO A 868 -13.79 4.58 -36.56
CA PRO A 868 -12.37 4.21 -36.63
C PRO A 868 -11.88 3.82 -38.01
N VAL A 869 -12.75 3.32 -38.90
CA VAL A 869 -12.30 2.71 -40.17
C VAL A 869 -13.35 2.73 -41.27
N ARG A 870 -12.87 2.79 -42.52
CA ARG A 870 -13.69 2.73 -43.74
C ARG A 870 -13.13 1.68 -44.70
N GLY A 871 -14.00 1.08 -45.49
CA GLY A 871 -13.66 0.06 -46.47
C GLY A 871 -14.61 0.12 -47.66
N SER A 872 -14.22 -0.50 -48.76
CA SER A 872 -15.06 -0.59 -49.95
C SER A 872 -14.76 -1.83 -50.77
N ALA A 873 -15.76 -2.37 -51.48
CA ALA A 873 -15.56 -3.42 -52.48
C ALA A 873 -16.53 -3.30 -53.64
N LEU A 874 -16.21 -3.99 -54.72
CA LEU A 874 -17.09 -4.16 -55.87
C LEU A 874 -18.06 -5.32 -55.58
N ILE A 875 -19.37 -5.08 -55.72
CA ILE A 875 -20.42 -6.09 -55.65
C ILE A 875 -21.13 -6.21 -57.00
N GLN A 876 -21.58 -7.40 -57.35
CA GLN A 876 -22.36 -7.65 -58.56
C GLN A 876 -23.83 -7.82 -58.19
N ILE A 877 -24.69 -6.93 -58.69
CA ILE A 877 -26.13 -6.98 -58.51
C ILE A 877 -26.77 -7.69 -59.71
N THR A 878 -27.56 -8.73 -59.46
CA THR A 878 -28.26 -9.50 -60.50
C THR A 878 -29.71 -9.05 -60.72
N GLU A 879 -30.30 -9.42 -61.85
CA GLU A 879 -31.70 -9.07 -62.15
C GLU A 879 -32.69 -9.85 -61.25
N PRO A 880 -33.67 -9.18 -60.60
CA PRO A 880 -34.66 -9.89 -59.80
C PRO A 880 -35.67 -10.65 -60.66
N MET A 881 -35.99 -11.89 -60.28
CA MET A 881 -37.03 -12.70 -60.94
C MET A 881 -38.42 -12.07 -60.76
N LYS A 882 -39.15 -11.79 -61.86
CA LYS A 882 -40.50 -11.20 -61.85
C LYS A 882 -41.56 -12.21 -62.35
N PHE A 883 -42.73 -12.25 -61.70
CA PHE A 883 -43.91 -13.03 -62.12
C PHE A 883 -45.07 -12.09 -62.48
N ALA A 884 -45.89 -12.42 -63.49
CA ALA A 884 -47.09 -11.68 -63.86
C ALA A 884 -48.27 -12.61 -64.22
N ILE A 885 -49.49 -12.20 -63.85
CA ILE A 885 -50.75 -12.88 -64.20
C ILE A 885 -51.52 -11.98 -65.16
N ARG A 886 -52.00 -12.53 -66.28
CA ARG A 886 -52.83 -11.82 -67.25
C ARG A 886 -54.25 -12.39 -67.20
N VAL A 887 -55.24 -11.52 -66.98
CA VAL A 887 -56.67 -11.88 -67.07
C VAL A 887 -57.30 -11.12 -68.21
N GLN A 888 -57.98 -11.81 -69.11
CA GLN A 888 -58.68 -11.22 -70.26
C GLN A 888 -60.14 -11.67 -70.31
N SER A 889 -61.03 -10.73 -70.65
CA SER A 889 -62.41 -11.00 -71.02
C SER A 889 -62.78 -10.13 -72.22
N GLU A 890 -63.43 -10.72 -73.21
CA GLU A 890 -63.70 -10.07 -74.50
C GLU A 890 -64.97 -9.19 -74.51
N THR A 891 -65.75 -9.15 -73.43
CA THR A 891 -67.06 -8.46 -73.43
C THR A 891 -67.16 -7.40 -72.33
N ARG A 892 -67.42 -6.14 -72.72
CA ARG A 892 -67.74 -5.03 -71.80
C ARG A 892 -69.24 -4.80 -71.79
N VAL A 893 -69.86 -4.80 -70.60
CA VAL A 893 -71.31 -4.59 -70.42
C VAL A 893 -71.55 -3.27 -69.69
N PHE A 894 -72.45 -2.44 -70.22
CA PHE A 894 -73.05 -1.30 -69.54
C PHE A 894 -74.57 -1.35 -69.74
N ASP A 895 -75.31 -1.59 -68.65
CA ASP A 895 -76.78 -1.50 -68.46
C ASP A 895 -77.57 -2.83 -68.24
N TYR A 896 -78.65 -2.74 -67.45
CA TYR A 896 -78.89 -3.52 -66.21
C TYR A 896 -80.28 -4.17 -66.14
N SER A 897 -80.76 -4.78 -67.22
CA SER A 897 -82.10 -5.42 -67.20
C SER A 897 -82.09 -6.94 -67.03
N GLU A 898 -81.01 -7.66 -67.35
CA GLU A 898 -80.92 -9.13 -67.17
C GLU A 898 -79.49 -9.64 -66.87
N PRO A 899 -79.31 -10.77 -66.15
CA PRO A 899 -77.99 -11.35 -65.86
C PRO A 899 -77.25 -11.83 -67.13
N ILE A 900 -75.98 -11.43 -67.29
CA ILE A 900 -75.12 -11.80 -68.43
C ILE A 900 -73.95 -12.65 -67.94
N SER A 901 -73.74 -13.84 -68.52
CA SER A 901 -72.53 -14.64 -68.29
C SER A 901 -71.35 -14.05 -69.07
N VAL A 902 -70.27 -13.73 -68.35
CA VAL A 902 -69.03 -13.19 -68.92
C VAL A 902 -67.91 -14.22 -68.74
N PRO A 903 -67.47 -14.91 -69.80
CA PRO A 903 -66.31 -15.78 -69.70
C PRO A 903 -65.03 -14.94 -69.55
N TYR A 904 -64.09 -15.43 -68.75
CA TYR A 904 -62.75 -14.86 -68.59
C TYR A 904 -61.72 -15.99 -68.59
N ALA A 905 -60.53 -15.69 -69.12
CA ALA A 905 -59.37 -16.59 -69.06
C ALA A 905 -58.32 -15.98 -68.14
N ILE A 906 -57.72 -16.81 -67.28
CA ILE A 906 -56.57 -16.46 -66.45
C ILE A 906 -55.38 -17.24 -66.98
N GLU A 907 -54.33 -16.54 -67.38
CA GLU A 907 -53.08 -17.14 -67.86
C GLU A 907 -51.93 -16.72 -66.93
N VAL A 908 -51.18 -17.70 -66.43
CA VAL A 908 -50.00 -17.48 -65.56
C VAL A 908 -48.76 -17.52 -66.45
N CYS A 909 -48.03 -16.41 -66.56
CA CYS A 909 -46.90 -16.29 -67.48
C CYS A 909 -45.55 -16.68 -66.86
N GLY A 910 -45.52 -17.61 -65.88
CA GLY A 910 -44.30 -18.04 -65.20
C GLY A 910 -44.46 -19.35 -64.41
N THR A 911 -43.37 -19.91 -63.89
CA THR A 911 -43.37 -21.18 -63.14
C THR A 911 -43.56 -20.97 -61.64
N GLY A 912 -44.69 -21.40 -61.08
CA GLY A 912 -44.99 -21.37 -59.64
C GLY A 912 -46.47 -21.70 -59.36
N ASN A 913 -46.82 -22.04 -58.11
CA ASN A 913 -48.21 -22.27 -57.69
C ASN A 913 -48.88 -20.94 -57.30
N VAL A 914 -50.06 -20.65 -57.83
CA VAL A 914 -50.82 -19.41 -57.57
C VAL A 914 -52.12 -19.74 -56.84
N GLU A 915 -52.36 -19.10 -55.70
CA GLU A 915 -53.63 -19.14 -54.96
C GLU A 915 -54.38 -17.82 -55.22
N ALA A 916 -55.59 -17.87 -55.76
CA ALA A 916 -56.35 -16.67 -56.14
C ALA A 916 -57.72 -16.62 -55.43
N VAL A 917 -58.03 -15.48 -54.80
CA VAL A 917 -59.33 -15.20 -54.18
C VAL A 917 -59.93 -13.95 -54.85
N LEU A 918 -61.14 -14.08 -55.41
CA LEU A 918 -61.83 -12.99 -56.10
C LEU A 918 -62.81 -12.29 -55.14
N GLN A 919 -62.67 -10.97 -54.94
CA GLN A 919 -63.57 -10.16 -54.12
C GLN A 919 -64.27 -9.06 -54.93
N ARG A 920 -65.54 -8.80 -54.60
CA ARG A 920 -66.46 -7.95 -55.38
C ARG A 920 -66.52 -6.53 -54.80
N LYS A 921 -66.53 -5.50 -55.66
CA LYS A 921 -66.35 -4.10 -55.21
C LYS A 921 -67.63 -3.29 -54.93
N TYR A 922 -68.76 -3.37 -55.66
CA TYR A 922 -70.00 -2.60 -55.31
C TYR A 922 -71.29 -3.13 -56.01
N GLY A 923 -72.41 -3.24 -55.28
CA GLY A 923 -73.80 -3.23 -55.82
C GLY A 923 -74.48 -4.57 -56.17
N MET A 924 -75.78 -4.70 -55.82
CA MET A 924 -76.58 -5.94 -55.84
C MET A 924 -77.05 -6.40 -57.24
N VAL A 925 -76.24 -7.18 -57.96
CA VAL A 925 -76.72 -8.16 -58.96
C VAL A 925 -75.94 -9.45 -58.75
N TYR A 926 -76.59 -10.60 -58.68
CA TYR A 926 -75.95 -11.89 -58.36
C TYR A 926 -75.22 -12.45 -59.59
N VAL A 927 -73.93 -12.76 -59.47
CA VAL A 927 -73.21 -13.59 -60.46
C VAL A 927 -72.95 -14.92 -59.77
N THR A 928 -73.59 -15.97 -60.28
CA THR A 928 -73.30 -17.36 -59.92
C THR A 928 -72.28 -17.86 -60.94
N VAL A 929 -71.08 -18.24 -60.47
CA VAL A 929 -70.09 -18.90 -61.31
C VAL A 929 -70.35 -20.40 -61.19
N SER A 930 -70.79 -21.06 -62.26
CA SER A 930 -70.76 -22.52 -62.38
C SER A 930 -69.44 -22.92 -63.05
N GLU A 931 -68.86 -24.03 -62.59
CA GLU A 931 -67.50 -24.53 -62.88
C GLU A 931 -66.95 -24.28 -64.29
#